data_AF-A0A2E9R0P0-F1
#
_entry.id   AF-A0A2E9R0P0-F1
#
_cell.length_a   1.000
_cell.length_b   1.000
_cell.length_c   1.000
_cell.angle_alpha   90.00
_cell.angle_beta   90.00
_cell.angle_gamma   90.00
#
_symmetry.space_group_name_H-M   'P 1'
#
loop_
_entity.id
_entity.type
_entity.pdbx_description
1 polymer ?
#
loop_
_entity_poly.entity_id
_entity_poly.type
_entity_poly.pdbx_seq_one_letter_code
_entity_poly.pdbx_strand_id
1 'polypeptide(L)'
;MKKIHLSPSFLAGLAFAVSLMIGLPTMQSGCSAPQQTDGQKQHDGVVVHTQDAGPGDASPYSQPDAIAPPKTPYKPDPTLPPLPDVPCPPDVDSFRDNLWEPILSTKCMSCHNAQGAAKGSGFVLRPPSEQDFLSKNLQITAATALKLEGGTSSLIARATATHMDGHPGGAVIRPGSSEYEAFALFVKKLQGDVKDCKETTTCDLSQPGYRRLRRLTRDEFDNSVRDLFGFPSTWGSTFVKDVVVNGFDNNASALVVTPLLADQIRKASEEIASKALSDAKHIVPCNVASGNRDCAMRFVRDFGRKMFRRPVSQATITRYLKVFDLGAKVDFAEGIKLLISAMVQSPYFLYRQELGVRDAAGFYQLTPYEIASELSYFFWGSTPDDTLLKAAADGTLKTQEQIYAQAKRLLDSPKSNFLLERFFIQWLDADRILHTPKDQKLYPGFTEAIRNAMLEETKRFVRHVFRDGEGTLTELLTAKYSIMNKALAQFYKVSAPTKTDASGYGLVSFGQNERGGLLSLGAVLATHARPNDSSPVHRGLLVREKLLCQHLPPPPANVDTTPPGLDPTLTTRERYSEHAKNPVCSGCHKMIDPIGFGFESFDGIGLLRTEQNGHPIDNKGEIINSPNTSGTFTGVRELATKLVQSADVQQCVSVQYMRWAYGTKENDKLLCLLGAVQQRFVGQKLKLRELFLGLTQTIHFRARISKDFPPNPPKPDGAASEPPSADAGVVEMPAEQEPPEQTQVPEPPPVNSLIKVEIKTQSKWETGYCNQIFVTNDGKVDADWSIRVKVDGKVKQLWNAVSQPSGAGYLQFSGVHWNKTLKPGQTINFGFCADL
;
A
#
# COMPACT_ATOMS: atom_id res chain seq x y z
N MET A 1 35.34 -26.81 -27.77
CA MET A 1 36.07 -27.21 -29.00
C MET A 1 35.30 -28.31 -29.71
N LYS A 2 35.04 -28.17 -31.02
CA LYS A 2 34.85 -29.26 -32.01
C LYS A 2 34.85 -28.60 -33.39
N LYS A 3 35.68 -29.08 -34.32
CA LYS A 3 35.70 -28.61 -35.72
C LYS A 3 34.82 -29.50 -36.58
N ILE A 4 34.15 -28.92 -37.57
CA ILE A 4 33.77 -29.59 -38.82
C ILE A 4 34.24 -28.67 -39.96
N HIS A 5 34.67 -29.24 -41.08
CA HIS A 5 35.27 -28.55 -42.23
C HIS A 5 34.85 -29.27 -43.52
N LEU A 6 35.19 -28.69 -44.68
CA LEU A 6 34.90 -29.14 -46.06
C LEU A 6 33.46 -28.88 -46.55
N SER A 7 33.23 -28.54 -47.82
CA SER A 7 34.11 -27.94 -48.86
C SER A 7 33.24 -27.28 -49.96
N PRO A 8 33.79 -26.47 -50.89
CA PRO A 8 33.00 -25.50 -51.67
C PRO A 8 32.81 -25.85 -53.14
N SER A 9 31.93 -25.10 -53.83
CA SER A 9 32.15 -24.41 -55.13
C SER A 9 30.83 -24.22 -55.90
N PHE A 10 30.57 -23.02 -56.41
CA PHE A 10 30.31 -22.74 -57.85
C PHE A 10 30.33 -21.21 -58.09
N LEU A 11 30.94 -20.79 -59.21
CA LEU A 11 31.26 -19.45 -59.75
C LEU A 11 30.41 -18.23 -59.28
N ALA A 12 30.96 -17.05 -58.94
CA ALA A 12 31.74 -16.04 -59.72
C ALA A 12 30.91 -15.30 -60.80
N GLY A 13 31.03 -13.99 -61.06
CA GLY A 13 31.78 -12.82 -60.49
C GLY A 13 31.04 -11.52 -60.90
N LEU A 14 31.45 -10.25 -60.73
CA LEU A 14 32.64 -9.48 -60.27
C LEU A 14 32.11 -8.27 -59.40
N ALA A 15 32.78 -7.18 -58.99
CA ALA A 15 34.10 -6.51 -59.15
C ALA A 15 34.53 -5.97 -57.72
N PHE A 16 35.60 -5.23 -57.37
CA PHE A 16 36.60 -4.31 -57.98
C PHE A 16 36.12 -2.87 -58.29
N ALA A 17 36.70 -1.77 -57.77
CA ALA A 17 37.74 -1.50 -56.74
C ALA A 17 37.54 -0.04 -56.20
N VAL A 18 38.40 0.75 -55.50
CA VAL A 18 39.85 0.80 -55.18
C VAL A 18 40.07 1.47 -53.77
N SER A 19 41.29 1.39 -53.21
CA SER A 19 41.87 2.01 -51.99
C SER A 19 42.07 3.56 -52.04
N LEU A 20 42.69 4.31 -51.10
CA LEU A 20 43.61 4.03 -49.96
C LEU A 20 43.72 5.24 -48.96
N MET A 21 44.33 5.00 -47.77
CA MET A 21 45.07 5.90 -46.85
C MET A 21 44.34 6.73 -45.76
N ILE A 22 44.88 6.68 -44.53
CA ILE A 22 45.62 7.77 -43.81
C ILE A 22 46.22 7.21 -42.49
N GLY A 23 47.27 7.82 -41.95
CA GLY A 23 47.96 7.40 -40.72
C GLY A 23 48.11 8.50 -39.64
N LEU A 24 48.66 8.10 -38.49
CA LEU A 24 49.12 8.95 -37.36
C LEU A 24 50.59 9.44 -37.62
N PRO A 25 51.27 10.29 -36.79
CA PRO A 25 50.92 10.83 -35.45
C PRO A 25 51.29 12.34 -35.17
N THR A 26 50.96 12.82 -33.95
CA THR A 26 51.65 13.83 -33.07
C THR A 26 52.40 15.06 -33.64
N MET A 27 52.12 16.28 -33.11
CA MET A 27 52.99 16.98 -32.12
C MET A 27 52.39 18.29 -31.51
N GLN A 28 53.15 19.01 -30.66
CA GLN A 28 52.71 20.09 -29.75
C GLN A 28 53.14 21.52 -30.18
N SER A 29 52.35 22.54 -29.80
CA SER A 29 52.74 23.92 -29.37
C SER A 29 51.47 24.79 -29.23
N GLY A 30 51.40 25.87 -28.43
CA GLY A 30 52.32 26.40 -27.41
C GLY A 30 52.05 27.89 -27.10
N CYS A 31 52.07 28.28 -25.80
CA CYS A 31 52.00 29.66 -25.28
C CYS A 31 50.66 30.45 -25.49
N SER A 32 50.26 31.44 -24.66
CA SER A 32 50.70 31.84 -23.31
C SER A 32 49.63 32.72 -22.61
N ALA A 33 49.74 32.86 -21.28
CA ALA A 33 49.01 33.86 -20.48
C ALA A 33 49.85 35.15 -20.27
N PRO A 34 49.35 36.12 -19.50
CA PRO A 34 50.17 36.61 -18.38
C PRO A 34 49.46 36.64 -17.01
N GLN A 35 50.24 36.72 -15.93
CA GLN A 35 49.81 36.88 -14.53
C GLN A 35 50.28 38.23 -13.94
N GLN A 36 50.06 38.41 -12.62
CA GLN A 36 50.65 39.35 -11.63
C GLN A 36 49.67 40.42 -11.12
N THR A 37 49.63 40.83 -9.84
CA THR A 37 50.30 40.40 -8.57
C THR A 37 49.42 40.91 -7.41
N ASP A 38 49.06 40.10 -6.40
CA ASP A 38 49.75 39.87 -5.11
C ASP A 38 49.51 40.95 -4.01
N GLY A 39 49.49 40.56 -2.73
CA GLY A 39 49.20 41.42 -1.58
C GLY A 39 48.70 40.69 -0.32
N GLN A 40 49.61 40.28 0.57
CA GLN A 40 49.31 39.58 1.84
C GLN A 40 48.97 40.50 3.03
N LYS A 41 48.20 39.97 4.00
CA LYS A 41 48.52 39.91 5.46
C LYS A 41 47.48 39.01 6.18
N GLN A 42 47.87 38.04 7.01
CA GLN A 42 48.20 38.12 8.47
C GLN A 42 47.08 38.72 9.33
N HIS A 43 46.74 38.21 10.52
CA HIS A 43 47.05 36.94 11.21
C HIS A 43 46.02 36.80 12.35
N ASP A 44 45.64 35.57 12.73
CA ASP A 44 45.65 35.07 14.12
C ASP A 44 44.95 33.72 14.21
N GLY A 45 45.27 32.93 15.25
CA GLY A 45 44.69 31.61 15.45
C GLY A 45 44.73 31.20 16.92
N VAL A 46 43.77 30.37 17.31
CA VAL A 46 43.73 29.69 18.61
C VAL A 46 43.79 28.19 18.37
N VAL A 47 44.73 27.52 19.04
CA VAL A 47 44.95 26.08 18.93
C VAL A 47 43.86 25.33 19.68
N VAL A 48 43.28 24.31 19.05
CA VAL A 48 42.47 23.28 19.74
C VAL A 48 43.26 21.98 19.71
N HIS A 49 43.50 21.38 20.88
CA HIS A 49 44.18 20.10 20.98
C HIS A 49 43.34 18.97 20.37
N THR A 50 43.93 18.22 19.45
CA THR A 50 43.45 16.87 19.10
C THR A 50 43.85 15.91 20.23
N GLN A 51 42.87 15.41 20.99
CA GLN A 51 43.04 14.20 21.79
C GLN A 51 42.44 13.02 21.03
N ASP A 52 43.18 11.93 20.92
CA ASP A 52 42.69 10.68 20.32
C ASP A 52 41.60 10.05 21.19
N ALA A 53 40.41 9.87 20.61
CA ALA A 53 39.35 9.06 21.20
C ALA A 53 39.29 7.69 20.48
N GLY A 54 39.45 6.61 21.24
CA GLY A 54 39.42 5.24 20.71
C GLY A 54 38.02 4.81 20.22
N PRO A 55 37.93 3.70 19.47
CA PRO A 55 36.67 3.21 18.92
C PRO A 55 35.77 2.66 20.05
N GLY A 56 34.65 3.34 20.33
CA GLY A 56 33.66 2.93 21.31
C GLY A 56 32.22 3.30 20.91
N ASP A 57 31.35 2.28 20.89
CA ASP A 57 29.89 2.29 20.96
C ASP A 57 29.13 3.60 20.68
N ALA A 58 28.96 3.93 19.39
CA ALA A 58 27.99 4.91 18.92
C ALA A 58 27.05 4.26 17.88
N SER A 59 25.85 3.84 18.33
CA SER A 59 24.82 3.33 17.40
C SER A 59 24.23 4.50 16.58
N PRO A 60 24.03 4.37 15.25
CA PRO A 60 23.71 5.48 14.35
C PRO A 60 22.23 5.92 14.39
N TYR A 61 21.66 6.00 15.60
CA TYR A 61 20.27 6.35 15.90
C TYR A 61 20.12 7.40 17.02
N SER A 62 21.22 8.00 17.49
CA SER A 62 21.18 9.17 18.39
C SER A 62 20.58 10.39 17.69
N GLN A 63 19.73 11.13 18.39
CA GLN A 63 19.10 12.36 17.90
C GLN A 63 20.09 13.54 17.99
N PRO A 64 20.17 14.43 16.98
CA PRO A 64 20.72 15.76 17.13
C PRO A 64 19.63 16.73 17.64
N ASP A 65 19.95 17.57 18.63
CA ASP A 65 19.01 18.56 19.16
C ASP A 65 18.68 19.64 18.11
N ALA A 66 17.39 19.80 17.79
CA ALA A 66 16.92 20.78 16.82
C ALA A 66 16.52 22.11 17.50
N ILE A 67 17.10 23.21 17.02
CA ILE A 67 16.66 24.56 17.40
C ILE A 67 15.27 24.81 16.81
N ALA A 68 14.27 25.02 17.66
CA ALA A 68 12.90 25.27 17.22
C ALA A 68 12.75 26.63 16.50
N PRO A 69 11.92 26.71 15.44
CA PRO A 69 11.64 27.98 14.77
C PRO A 69 10.87 28.96 15.67
N PRO A 70 10.94 30.29 15.41
CA PRO A 70 10.19 31.28 16.15
C PRO A 70 8.68 31.11 15.95
N LYS A 71 7.91 31.23 17.04
CA LYS A 71 6.45 31.01 17.03
C LYS A 71 5.68 32.09 16.24
N THR A 72 4.58 31.68 15.63
CA THR A 72 3.61 32.54 14.95
C THR A 72 2.88 33.43 15.98
N PRO A 73 2.90 34.77 15.85
CA PRO A 73 2.18 35.65 16.77
C PRO A 73 0.66 35.45 16.72
N TYR A 74 0.05 35.25 17.89
CA TYR A 74 -1.40 35.26 18.04
C TYR A 74 -1.96 36.69 17.93
N LYS A 75 -3.02 36.85 17.13
CA LYS A 75 -3.76 38.11 16.97
C LYS A 75 -5.25 37.89 17.26
N PRO A 76 -5.78 38.32 18.41
CA PRO A 76 -7.20 38.15 18.72
C PRO A 76 -8.07 39.03 17.80
N ASP A 77 -9.08 38.44 17.20
CA ASP A 77 -10.21 39.17 16.61
C ASP A 77 -11.14 39.61 17.76
N PRO A 78 -11.41 40.93 17.92
CA PRO A 78 -12.21 41.46 19.02
C PRO A 78 -13.71 41.13 18.90
N THR A 79 -14.15 40.55 17.78
CA THR A 79 -15.54 40.09 17.59
C THR A 79 -15.78 38.67 18.10
N LEU A 80 -14.71 37.98 18.54
CA LEU A 80 -14.73 36.61 19.03
C LEU A 80 -14.33 36.55 20.52
N PRO A 81 -14.78 35.54 21.27
CA PRO A 81 -14.28 35.31 22.64
C PRO A 81 -12.74 35.22 22.67
N PRO A 82 -12.08 35.78 23.70
CA PRO A 82 -10.65 35.58 23.90
C PRO A 82 -10.36 34.12 24.29
N LEU A 83 -9.11 33.71 24.13
CA LEU A 83 -8.61 32.48 24.76
C LEU A 83 -8.64 32.66 26.29
N PRO A 84 -8.90 31.58 27.07
CA PRO A 84 -8.91 31.65 28.52
C PRO A 84 -7.50 31.87 29.06
N ASP A 85 -7.39 32.57 30.19
CA ASP A 85 -6.14 32.72 30.93
C ASP A 85 -5.90 31.46 31.78
N VAL A 86 -4.97 30.62 31.33
CA VAL A 86 -4.68 29.28 31.86
C VAL A 86 -3.17 29.01 31.79
N PRO A 87 -2.60 28.05 32.55
CA PRO A 87 -1.16 27.84 32.57
C PRO A 87 -0.51 27.53 31.21
N CYS A 88 -1.22 26.79 30.35
CA CYS A 88 -0.73 26.33 29.05
C CYS A 88 -1.79 26.48 27.95
N PRO A 89 -2.10 27.72 27.51
CA PRO A 89 -3.10 27.96 26.48
C PRO A 89 -2.60 27.43 25.12
N PRO A 90 -3.49 26.97 24.22
CA PRO A 90 -3.08 26.65 22.86
C PRO A 90 -2.60 27.89 22.11
N ASP A 91 -1.44 27.77 21.45
CA ASP A 91 -0.90 28.83 20.59
C ASP A 91 -1.19 28.55 19.10
N VAL A 92 -0.86 29.51 18.22
CA VAL A 92 -1.21 29.43 16.79
C VAL A 92 -0.53 28.26 16.08
N ASP A 93 0.73 27.95 16.41
CA ASP A 93 1.46 26.84 15.80
C ASP A 93 0.93 25.49 16.29
N SER A 94 0.77 25.30 17.60
CA SER A 94 0.22 24.07 18.14
C SER A 94 -1.24 23.83 17.72
N PHE A 95 -2.04 24.87 17.54
CA PHE A 95 -3.36 24.78 16.91
C PHE A 95 -3.27 24.43 15.42
N ARG A 96 -2.35 25.06 14.66
CA ARG A 96 -2.10 24.74 13.25
C ARG A 96 -1.80 23.25 13.08
N ASP A 97 -0.75 22.79 13.75
CA ASP A 97 -0.11 21.51 13.52
C ASP A 97 -0.92 20.32 14.07
N ASN A 98 -1.61 20.48 15.19
CA ASN A 98 -2.32 19.38 15.85
C ASN A 98 -3.83 19.33 15.57
N LEU A 99 -4.44 20.43 15.13
CA LEU A 99 -5.91 20.53 15.02
C LEU A 99 -6.36 21.05 13.65
N TRP A 100 -5.82 22.19 13.21
CA TRP A 100 -6.29 22.85 11.99
C TRP A 100 -5.93 22.09 10.73
N GLU A 101 -4.64 21.81 10.51
CA GLU A 101 -4.17 21.12 9.30
C GLU A 101 -4.59 19.65 9.24
N PRO A 102 -4.42 18.83 10.29
CA PRO A 102 -4.79 17.41 10.21
C PRO A 102 -6.31 17.16 10.21
N ILE A 103 -7.12 18.05 10.80
CA ILE A 103 -8.54 17.74 11.10
C ILE A 103 -9.51 18.83 10.61
N LEU A 104 -9.39 20.09 11.06
CA LEU A 104 -10.44 21.09 10.84
C LEU A 104 -10.50 21.54 9.37
N SER A 105 -9.36 21.85 8.75
CA SER A 105 -9.29 22.28 7.35
C SER A 105 -9.65 21.18 6.35
N THR A 106 -9.37 19.92 6.70
CA THR A 106 -9.57 18.75 5.84
C THR A 106 -10.94 18.10 6.00
N LYS A 107 -11.48 18.03 7.22
CA LYS A 107 -12.74 17.31 7.53
C LYS A 107 -13.91 18.22 7.91
N CYS A 108 -13.68 19.41 8.43
CA CYS A 108 -14.74 20.28 8.97
C CYS A 108 -15.03 21.51 8.07
N MET A 109 -14.00 22.18 7.56
CA MET A 109 -14.10 23.48 6.87
C MET A 109 -14.95 23.44 5.60
N SER A 110 -15.06 22.28 4.93
CA SER A 110 -15.95 22.08 3.77
C SER A 110 -17.43 22.38 4.08
N CYS A 111 -17.88 22.06 5.31
CA CYS A 111 -19.23 22.36 5.79
C CYS A 111 -19.27 23.61 6.69
N HIS A 112 -18.25 23.79 7.54
CA HIS A 112 -18.13 24.87 8.53
C HIS A 112 -17.42 26.09 7.96
N ASN A 113 -18.00 26.72 6.94
CA ASN A 113 -17.58 28.01 6.39
C ASN A 113 -18.82 28.87 6.09
N ALA A 114 -18.65 30.15 5.76
CA ALA A 114 -19.75 31.11 5.62
C ALA A 114 -20.78 30.73 4.51
N GLN A 115 -20.38 29.95 3.51
CA GLN A 115 -21.24 29.47 2.42
C GLN A 115 -21.65 28.00 2.59
N GLY A 116 -21.03 27.27 3.52
CA GLY A 116 -21.19 25.82 3.70
C GLY A 116 -22.48 25.41 4.39
N ALA A 117 -22.76 24.10 4.34
CA ALA A 117 -23.99 23.52 4.90
C ALA A 117 -24.15 23.77 6.42
N ALA A 118 -23.05 23.93 7.17
CA ALA A 118 -23.06 24.17 8.61
C ALA A 118 -22.93 25.65 9.00
N LYS A 119 -23.13 26.60 8.07
CA LYS A 119 -23.02 28.06 8.34
C LYS A 119 -23.91 28.58 9.49
N GLY A 120 -24.99 27.86 9.83
CA GLY A 120 -25.88 28.19 10.95
C GLY A 120 -25.47 27.59 12.30
N SER A 121 -24.38 26.80 12.38
CA SER A 121 -23.99 26.05 13.58
C SER A 121 -23.26 26.85 14.66
N GLY A 122 -22.99 28.14 14.42
CA GLY A 122 -22.10 28.97 15.26
C GLY A 122 -20.61 28.67 15.05
N PHE A 123 -20.24 27.42 14.78
CA PHE A 123 -18.89 27.03 14.39
C PHE A 123 -18.67 27.29 12.89
N VAL A 124 -18.15 28.48 12.55
CA VAL A 124 -17.96 28.94 11.16
C VAL A 124 -16.51 29.37 10.95
N LEU A 125 -15.72 28.52 10.32
CA LEU A 125 -14.28 28.71 10.12
C LEU A 125 -14.00 29.67 8.96
N ARG A 126 -12.90 30.42 9.10
CA ARG A 126 -12.37 31.38 8.12
C ARG A 126 -11.46 30.66 7.12
N PRO A 127 -11.56 30.96 5.80
CA PRO A 127 -10.75 30.31 4.79
C PRO A 127 -9.28 30.76 4.86
N PRO A 128 -8.31 29.97 4.37
CA PRO A 128 -6.89 30.36 4.31
C PRO A 128 -6.57 31.63 3.51
N SER A 129 -7.52 32.14 2.72
CA SER A 129 -7.43 33.41 1.99
C SER A 129 -7.85 34.64 2.83
N GLU A 130 -8.38 34.46 4.05
CA GLU A 130 -8.67 35.56 4.97
C GLU A 130 -7.44 35.93 5.80
N GLN A 131 -7.20 37.23 6.00
CA GLN A 131 -6.07 37.68 6.83
C GLN A 131 -6.19 37.16 8.27
N ASP A 132 -5.08 36.65 8.80
CA ASP A 132 -4.93 36.14 10.17
C ASP A 132 -5.89 34.99 10.54
N PHE A 133 -6.41 34.26 9.53
CA PHE A 133 -7.41 33.20 9.68
C PHE A 133 -7.09 32.14 10.75
N LEU A 134 -5.82 31.76 10.94
CA LEU A 134 -5.42 30.79 11.97
C LEU A 134 -5.73 31.29 13.39
N SER A 135 -5.47 32.57 13.71
CA SER A 135 -5.80 33.12 15.04
C SER A 135 -7.31 33.20 15.26
N LYS A 136 -8.07 33.58 14.21
CA LYS A 136 -9.54 33.58 14.24
C LYS A 136 -10.10 32.18 14.45
N ASN A 137 -9.58 31.20 13.73
CA ASN A 137 -10.03 29.81 13.80
C ASN A 137 -9.65 29.15 15.13
N LEU A 138 -8.52 29.54 15.72
CA LEU A 138 -8.16 29.20 17.10
C LEU A 138 -9.22 29.72 18.09
N GLN A 139 -9.62 30.99 18.02
CA GLN A 139 -10.72 31.54 18.85
C GLN A 139 -12.07 30.84 18.59
N ILE A 140 -12.48 30.66 17.33
CA ILE A 140 -13.74 29.99 16.96
C ILE A 140 -13.78 28.56 17.49
N THR A 141 -12.66 27.85 17.42
CA THR A 141 -12.56 26.47 17.94
C THR A 141 -12.50 26.45 19.46
N ALA A 142 -11.79 27.38 20.10
CA ALA A 142 -11.73 27.48 21.56
C ALA A 142 -13.10 27.82 22.18
N ALA A 143 -13.84 28.77 21.60
CA ALA A 143 -15.20 29.09 22.02
C ALA A 143 -16.16 27.88 21.90
N THR A 144 -16.00 27.09 20.84
CA THR A 144 -16.79 25.85 20.63
C THR A 144 -16.33 24.71 21.55
N ALA A 145 -15.04 24.64 21.88
CA ALA A 145 -14.45 23.66 22.79
C ALA A 145 -14.88 23.89 24.24
N LEU A 146 -14.95 25.15 24.68
CA LEU A 146 -15.34 25.55 26.03
C LEU A 146 -16.84 25.47 26.30
N LYS A 147 -17.69 25.42 25.27
CA LYS A 147 -19.13 25.18 25.44
C LYS A 147 -19.35 23.74 25.95
N LEU A 148 -19.79 23.57 27.19
CA LEU A 148 -20.11 22.26 27.76
C LEU A 148 -21.59 21.91 27.55
N GLU A 149 -21.84 20.72 27.02
CA GLU A 149 -23.16 20.12 26.82
C GLU A 149 -23.14 18.76 27.54
N GLY A 150 -23.94 18.61 28.61
CA GLY A 150 -23.90 17.42 29.47
C GLY A 150 -22.55 17.19 30.19
N GLY A 151 -21.78 18.25 30.45
CA GLY A 151 -20.43 18.18 31.01
C GLY A 151 -19.33 17.80 30.00
N THR A 152 -19.68 17.49 28.76
CA THR A 152 -18.74 17.19 27.68
C THR A 152 -18.56 18.41 26.77
N SER A 153 -17.36 18.61 26.23
CA SER A 153 -17.11 19.66 25.22
C SER A 153 -18.00 19.48 23.99
N SER A 154 -18.74 20.53 23.60
CA SER A 154 -19.60 20.57 22.42
C SER A 154 -18.83 20.22 21.14
N LEU A 155 -17.56 20.64 21.04
CA LEU A 155 -16.68 20.32 19.92
C LEU A 155 -16.47 18.81 19.79
N ILE A 156 -16.15 18.12 20.89
CA ILE A 156 -15.95 16.66 20.93
C ILE A 156 -17.28 15.93 20.74
N ALA A 157 -18.33 16.34 21.47
CA ALA A 157 -19.63 15.68 21.45
C ALA A 157 -20.25 15.69 20.05
N ARG A 158 -20.15 16.82 19.34
CA ARG A 158 -20.67 16.95 17.96
C ARG A 158 -19.75 16.25 16.96
N ALA A 159 -18.42 16.41 17.05
CA ALA A 159 -17.49 15.75 16.13
C ALA A 159 -17.52 14.20 16.22
N THR A 160 -17.84 13.64 17.39
CA THR A 160 -18.06 12.18 17.60
C THR A 160 -19.51 11.74 17.37
N ALA A 161 -20.42 12.67 17.06
CA ALA A 161 -21.88 12.46 16.99
C ALA A 161 -22.51 11.83 18.25
N THR A 162 -21.94 12.11 19.42
CA THR A 162 -22.48 11.73 20.75
C THR A 162 -23.34 12.83 21.39
N HIS A 163 -23.36 14.04 20.81
CA HIS A 163 -24.30 15.08 21.20
C HIS A 163 -25.78 14.68 20.96
N MET A 164 -26.72 15.26 21.71
CA MET A 164 -28.16 14.93 21.61
C MET A 164 -28.76 15.22 20.22
N ASP A 165 -28.46 16.38 19.62
CA ASP A 165 -28.81 16.70 18.22
C ASP A 165 -28.02 15.85 17.19
N GLY A 166 -27.07 15.04 17.65
CA GLY A 166 -26.05 14.39 16.84
C GLY A 166 -25.15 15.37 16.10
N HIS A 167 -24.72 14.94 14.92
CA HIS A 167 -24.10 15.75 13.88
C HIS A 167 -24.62 15.27 12.52
N PRO A 168 -25.13 16.14 11.62
CA PRO A 168 -25.82 15.69 10.41
C PRO A 168 -25.00 14.82 9.45
N GLY A 169 -23.67 14.95 9.47
CA GLY A 169 -22.75 14.10 8.70
C GLY A 169 -22.36 12.78 9.38
N GLY A 170 -22.95 12.45 10.54
CA GLY A 170 -22.47 11.37 11.41
C GLY A 170 -21.17 11.72 12.14
N ALA A 171 -20.53 10.72 12.74
CA ALA A 171 -19.27 10.89 13.48
C ALA A 171 -18.09 11.16 12.54
N VAL A 172 -17.46 12.32 12.69
CA VAL A 172 -16.34 12.82 11.86
C VAL A 172 -14.98 12.39 12.45
N ILE A 173 -14.91 12.24 13.77
CA ILE A 173 -13.78 11.64 14.52
C ILE A 173 -14.30 10.49 15.38
N ARG A 174 -13.40 9.58 15.81
CA ARG A 174 -13.76 8.39 16.60
C ARG A 174 -13.08 8.44 17.97
N PRO A 175 -13.76 8.11 19.08
CA PRO A 175 -13.12 8.00 20.40
C PRO A 175 -11.88 7.11 20.36
N GLY A 176 -10.77 7.58 20.95
CA GLY A 176 -9.50 6.85 21.00
C GLY A 176 -8.70 6.79 19.69
N SER A 177 -8.95 7.69 18.72
CA SER A 177 -8.01 7.96 17.62
C SER A 177 -7.22 9.24 17.86
N SER A 178 -6.07 9.43 17.20
CA SER A 178 -5.29 10.68 17.28
C SER A 178 -6.11 11.95 17.05
N GLU A 179 -7.12 11.94 16.18
CA GLU A 179 -7.96 13.11 15.98
C GLU A 179 -8.85 13.43 17.20
N TYR A 180 -9.28 12.39 17.93
CA TYR A 180 -9.98 12.55 19.20
C TYR A 180 -9.03 12.96 20.32
N GLU A 181 -7.84 12.36 20.42
CA GLU A 181 -6.85 12.75 21.43
C GLU A 181 -6.32 14.18 21.22
N ALA A 182 -6.17 14.64 19.98
CA ALA A 182 -5.84 16.04 19.67
C ALA A 182 -6.95 17.00 20.10
N PHE A 183 -8.22 16.66 19.85
CA PHE A 183 -9.37 17.42 20.34
C PHE A 183 -9.44 17.42 21.88
N ALA A 184 -9.18 16.28 22.53
CA ALA A 184 -9.19 16.13 23.98
C ALA A 184 -8.03 16.91 24.64
N LEU A 185 -6.82 16.90 24.05
CA LEU A 185 -5.68 17.67 24.53
C LEU A 185 -5.91 19.18 24.36
N PHE A 186 -6.50 19.61 23.24
CA PHE A 186 -6.87 21.01 23.01
C PHE A 186 -7.92 21.49 24.02
N VAL A 187 -8.94 20.67 24.31
CA VAL A 187 -9.95 20.92 25.35
C VAL A 187 -9.31 21.00 26.74
N LYS A 188 -8.48 20.03 27.14
CA LYS A 188 -7.75 20.04 28.43
C LYS A 188 -6.86 21.26 28.61
N LYS A 189 -6.15 21.70 27.55
CA LYS A 189 -5.33 22.92 27.57
C LYS A 189 -6.18 24.16 27.83
N LEU A 190 -7.33 24.28 27.16
CA LEU A 190 -8.28 25.38 27.40
C LEU A 190 -8.98 25.32 28.76
N GLN A 191 -9.11 24.14 29.36
CA GLN A 191 -9.67 23.95 30.70
C GLN A 191 -8.64 24.16 31.84
N GLY A 192 -7.35 24.28 31.51
CA GLY A 192 -6.27 24.44 32.49
C GLY A 192 -5.80 23.14 33.15
N ASP A 193 -6.24 21.98 32.66
CA ASP A 193 -5.86 20.66 33.17
C ASP A 193 -4.40 20.31 32.87
N VAL A 194 -3.84 20.86 31.79
CA VAL A 194 -2.43 20.70 31.40
C VAL A 194 -1.55 21.69 32.17
N LYS A 195 -0.63 21.15 32.98
CA LYS A 195 0.24 21.94 33.87
C LYS A 195 1.69 22.08 33.40
N ASP A 196 2.16 21.19 32.53
CA ASP A 196 3.45 21.35 31.85
C ASP A 196 3.20 21.66 30.37
N CYS A 197 3.61 22.84 29.93
CA CYS A 197 3.41 23.27 28.55
C CYS A 197 4.37 22.56 27.58
N LYS A 198 5.30 21.75 28.10
CA LYS A 198 6.09 20.77 27.35
C LYS A 198 5.36 19.46 27.09
N GLU A 199 4.08 19.31 27.48
CA GLU A 199 3.17 18.34 26.86
C GLU A 199 2.90 18.69 25.38
N THR A 200 3.92 18.46 24.56
CA THR A 200 3.73 17.85 23.24
C THR A 200 3.35 16.39 23.47
N THR A 201 2.70 15.77 22.48
CA THR A 201 2.44 14.34 22.51
C THR A 201 3.76 13.59 22.30
N THR A 202 4.52 13.38 23.38
CA THR A 202 5.86 12.79 23.32
C THR A 202 5.79 11.40 22.70
N CYS A 203 6.38 11.29 21.52
CA CYS A 203 6.34 10.09 20.70
C CYS A 203 7.08 8.94 21.40
N ASP A 204 6.32 8.02 22.01
CA ASP A 204 6.87 6.83 22.65
C ASP A 204 7.34 5.80 21.61
N LEU A 205 8.59 5.98 21.19
CA LEU A 205 9.32 5.09 20.29
C LEU A 205 9.54 3.67 20.86
N SER A 206 9.21 3.40 22.13
CA SER A 206 9.37 2.08 22.76
C SER A 206 8.23 1.10 22.48
N GLN A 207 7.12 1.54 21.88
CA GLN A 207 5.92 0.72 21.73
C GLN A 207 5.94 -0.20 20.48
N PRO A 208 5.94 -1.53 20.62
CA PRO A 208 5.83 -2.44 19.50
C PRO A 208 4.37 -2.66 19.03
N GLY A 209 4.20 -3.44 17.96
CA GLY A 209 2.89 -3.88 17.46
C GLY A 209 2.27 -5.04 18.24
N TYR A 210 1.00 -5.36 17.98
CA TYR A 210 0.32 -6.50 18.61
C TYR A 210 0.81 -7.85 18.08
N ARG A 211 0.89 -8.85 18.97
CA ARG A 211 1.16 -10.27 18.62
C ARG A 211 0.15 -10.76 17.59
N ARG A 212 0.61 -11.47 16.56
CA ARG A 212 -0.25 -11.94 15.45
C ARG A 212 0.29 -13.15 14.70
N LEU A 213 -0.56 -13.72 13.86
CA LEU A 213 -0.20 -14.63 12.78
C LEU A 213 -0.48 -13.91 11.46
N ARG A 214 0.44 -13.94 10.50
CA ARG A 214 0.29 -13.28 9.20
C ARG A 214 0.25 -14.33 8.09
N ARG A 215 -0.93 -14.56 7.51
CA ARG A 215 -1.10 -15.51 6.40
C ARG A 215 -0.22 -15.09 5.23
N LEU A 216 0.38 -16.06 4.53
CA LEU A 216 1.07 -15.80 3.26
C LEU A 216 0.07 -15.30 2.21
N THR A 217 0.42 -14.24 1.48
CA THR A 217 -0.31 -13.86 0.26
C THR A 217 -0.15 -14.93 -0.83
N ARG A 218 -0.96 -14.86 -1.88
CA ARG A 218 -0.94 -15.76 -3.05
C ARG A 218 0.46 -15.93 -3.64
N ASP A 219 1.15 -14.84 -3.94
CA ASP A 219 2.52 -14.95 -4.48
C ASP A 219 3.56 -15.27 -3.38
N GLU A 220 3.31 -14.97 -2.11
CA GLU A 220 4.19 -15.41 -1.02
C GLU A 220 4.13 -16.94 -0.83
N PHE A 221 2.95 -17.54 -1.03
CA PHE A 221 2.77 -18.99 -1.11
C PHE A 221 3.55 -19.54 -2.31
N ASP A 222 3.34 -19.02 -3.52
CA ASP A 222 4.03 -19.50 -4.73
C ASP A 222 5.57 -19.31 -4.67
N ASN A 223 6.06 -18.18 -4.15
CA ASN A 223 7.47 -17.97 -3.88
C ASN A 223 8.03 -19.00 -2.89
N SER A 224 7.29 -19.28 -1.82
CA SER A 224 7.71 -20.25 -0.80
C SER A 224 7.73 -21.67 -1.35
N VAL A 225 6.74 -22.06 -2.16
CA VAL A 225 6.73 -23.36 -2.85
C VAL A 225 7.92 -23.47 -3.80
N ARG A 226 8.14 -22.48 -4.67
CA ARG A 226 9.29 -22.46 -5.59
C ARG A 226 10.63 -22.60 -4.86
N ASP A 227 10.83 -21.84 -3.79
CA ASP A 227 12.12 -21.80 -3.10
C ASP A 227 12.35 -23.01 -2.17
N LEU A 228 11.30 -23.74 -1.77
CA LEU A 228 11.40 -25.00 -1.03
C LEU A 228 11.57 -26.21 -1.94
N PHE A 229 10.83 -26.29 -3.05
CA PHE A 229 10.76 -27.47 -3.91
C PHE A 229 11.54 -27.35 -5.24
N GLY A 230 12.05 -26.17 -5.58
CA GLY A 230 12.91 -25.94 -6.75
C GLY A 230 12.21 -25.80 -8.11
N PHE A 231 10.90 -26.01 -8.19
CA PHE A 231 10.12 -25.87 -9.43
C PHE A 231 9.27 -24.58 -9.48
N PRO A 232 8.92 -24.06 -10.68
CA PRO A 232 7.99 -22.93 -10.82
C PRO A 232 6.63 -23.22 -10.16
N SER A 233 6.03 -22.19 -9.57
CA SER A 233 4.78 -22.28 -8.81
C SER A 233 3.80 -21.20 -9.26
N THR A 234 2.53 -21.58 -9.44
CA THR A 234 1.44 -20.67 -9.83
C THR A 234 0.10 -21.01 -9.14
N TRP A 235 0.09 -21.90 -8.15
CA TRP A 235 -1.13 -22.32 -7.45
C TRP A 235 -1.81 -21.18 -6.71
N GLY A 236 -1.06 -20.21 -6.20
CA GLY A 236 -1.61 -18.99 -5.61
C GLY A 236 -2.50 -18.21 -6.58
N SER A 237 -2.26 -18.30 -7.89
CA SER A 237 -3.14 -17.69 -8.91
C SER A 237 -4.55 -18.32 -8.96
N THR A 238 -4.71 -19.58 -8.52
CA THR A 238 -6.00 -20.29 -8.47
C THR A 238 -6.84 -19.95 -7.24
N PHE A 239 -6.20 -19.44 -6.18
CA PHE A 239 -6.86 -19.09 -4.92
C PHE A 239 -7.76 -17.85 -5.09
N VAL A 240 -8.78 -17.71 -4.24
CA VAL A 240 -9.50 -16.43 -4.08
C VAL A 240 -8.51 -15.27 -3.89
N LYS A 241 -8.84 -14.08 -4.43
CA LYS A 241 -7.96 -12.90 -4.30
C LYS A 241 -7.81 -12.50 -2.83
N ASP A 242 -6.60 -12.10 -2.48
CA ASP A 242 -6.29 -11.55 -1.16
C ASP A 242 -7.00 -10.18 -0.97
N VAL A 243 -7.31 -9.84 0.28
CA VAL A 243 -8.09 -8.65 0.62
C VAL A 243 -7.18 -7.41 0.63
N VAL A 244 -7.46 -6.47 -0.28
CA VAL A 244 -6.74 -5.21 -0.41
C VAL A 244 -7.18 -4.21 0.67
N VAL A 245 -6.23 -3.70 1.45
CA VAL A 245 -6.42 -2.65 2.46
C VAL A 245 -5.41 -1.52 2.20
N ASN A 246 -5.88 -0.27 2.11
CA ASN A 246 -5.07 0.91 1.78
C ASN A 246 -4.23 0.75 0.48
N GLY A 247 -4.71 -0.04 -0.49
CA GLY A 247 -4.01 -0.35 -1.74
C GLY A 247 -3.11 -1.59 -1.68
N PHE A 248 -3.01 -2.28 -0.53
CA PHE A 248 -2.08 -3.40 -0.33
C PHE A 248 -2.80 -4.70 0.06
N ASP A 249 -2.45 -5.81 -0.59
CA ASP A 249 -3.08 -7.13 -0.42
C ASP A 249 -2.48 -8.01 0.70
N ASN A 250 -1.53 -7.48 1.49
CA ASN A 250 -0.71 -8.28 2.42
C ASN A 250 -1.01 -8.03 3.91
N ASN A 251 -2.20 -7.50 4.21
CA ASN A 251 -2.62 -7.03 5.54
C ASN A 251 -2.96 -8.19 6.49
N ALA A 252 -2.19 -8.34 7.56
CA ALA A 252 -2.28 -9.45 8.50
C ALA A 252 -3.64 -9.59 9.22
N SER A 253 -4.44 -8.53 9.31
CA SER A 253 -5.77 -8.57 9.94
C SER A 253 -6.91 -8.86 8.96
N ALA A 254 -6.67 -8.73 7.64
CA ALA A 254 -7.66 -8.99 6.60
C ALA A 254 -7.51 -10.38 5.96
N LEU A 255 -6.31 -10.97 5.97
CA LEU A 255 -6.02 -12.25 5.34
C LEU A 255 -6.40 -13.47 6.19
N VAL A 256 -7.71 -13.71 6.30
CA VAL A 256 -8.28 -14.94 6.87
C VAL A 256 -8.21 -16.13 5.89
N VAL A 257 -8.51 -17.33 6.38
CA VAL A 257 -8.81 -18.52 5.56
C VAL A 257 -10.32 -18.77 5.61
N THR A 258 -10.97 -18.75 4.44
CA THR A 258 -12.38 -19.15 4.28
C THR A 258 -12.47 -20.64 3.92
N PRO A 259 -13.64 -21.29 4.04
CA PRO A 259 -13.81 -22.69 3.62
C PRO A 259 -13.40 -22.94 2.16
N LEU A 260 -13.72 -22.02 1.25
CA LEU A 260 -13.29 -22.07 -0.15
C LEU A 260 -11.76 -21.98 -0.30
N LEU A 261 -11.10 -21.09 0.45
CA LEU A 261 -9.64 -21.00 0.42
C LEU A 261 -8.98 -22.24 1.04
N ALA A 262 -9.59 -22.85 2.05
CA ALA A 262 -9.11 -24.10 2.63
C ALA A 262 -9.13 -25.26 1.63
N ASP A 263 -10.23 -25.42 0.86
CA ASP A 263 -10.30 -26.45 -0.19
C ASP A 263 -9.32 -26.18 -1.36
N GLN A 264 -9.18 -24.92 -1.77
CA GLN A 264 -8.20 -24.50 -2.77
C GLN A 264 -6.76 -24.82 -2.33
N ILE A 265 -6.42 -24.56 -1.05
CA ILE A 265 -5.11 -24.89 -0.48
C ILE A 265 -4.93 -26.41 -0.37
N ARG A 266 -5.97 -27.17 0.02
CA ARG A 266 -5.95 -28.65 0.06
C ARG A 266 -5.60 -29.21 -1.31
N LYS A 267 -6.35 -28.84 -2.35
CA LYS A 267 -6.12 -29.28 -3.74
C LYS A 267 -4.71 -28.89 -4.23
N ALA A 268 -4.30 -27.64 -4.03
CA ALA A 268 -2.94 -27.22 -4.40
C ALA A 268 -1.86 -28.02 -3.66
N SER A 269 -2.09 -28.40 -2.40
CA SER A 269 -1.14 -29.20 -1.62
C SER A 269 -1.01 -30.64 -2.16
N GLU A 270 -2.11 -31.25 -2.60
CA GLU A 270 -2.12 -32.56 -3.27
C GLU A 270 -1.40 -32.53 -4.63
N GLU A 271 -1.58 -31.46 -5.40
CA GLU A 271 -0.88 -31.24 -6.67
C GLU A 271 0.62 -30.95 -6.45
N ILE A 272 0.99 -30.13 -5.46
CA ILE A 272 2.38 -29.84 -5.08
C ILE A 272 3.08 -31.12 -4.58
N ALA A 273 2.42 -31.94 -3.76
CA ALA A 273 2.98 -33.22 -3.31
C ALA A 273 3.22 -34.19 -4.47
N SER A 274 2.25 -34.30 -5.39
CA SER A 274 2.37 -35.10 -6.60
C SER A 274 3.49 -34.59 -7.52
N LYS A 275 3.64 -33.26 -7.63
CA LYS A 275 4.74 -32.65 -8.39
C LYS A 275 6.10 -32.84 -7.72
N ALA A 276 6.19 -32.77 -6.40
CA ALA A 276 7.40 -33.02 -5.63
C ALA A 276 7.91 -34.47 -5.80
N LEU A 277 7.02 -35.46 -5.86
CA LEU A 277 7.43 -36.84 -6.16
C LEU A 277 8.06 -37.00 -7.55
N SER A 278 7.64 -36.20 -8.55
CA SER A 278 8.24 -36.25 -9.90
C SER A 278 9.71 -35.84 -9.98
N ASP A 279 10.26 -35.23 -8.91
CA ASP A 279 11.69 -34.95 -8.76
C ASP A 279 12.19 -35.28 -7.34
N ALA A 280 11.65 -36.36 -6.75
CA ALA A 280 11.85 -36.71 -5.33
C ALA A 280 13.32 -36.74 -4.89
N LYS A 281 14.24 -37.11 -5.79
CA LYS A 281 15.70 -37.18 -5.57
C LYS A 281 16.35 -35.88 -5.08
N HIS A 282 15.74 -34.71 -5.31
CA HIS A 282 16.26 -33.41 -4.86
C HIS A 282 15.54 -32.89 -3.61
N ILE A 283 14.39 -33.48 -3.24
CA ILE A 283 13.49 -33.00 -2.19
C ILE A 283 13.52 -33.94 -0.97
N VAL A 284 13.57 -35.25 -1.21
CA VAL A 284 13.56 -36.32 -0.20
C VAL A 284 14.98 -36.85 0.01
N PRO A 285 15.47 -37.02 1.26
CA PRO A 285 16.85 -37.43 1.55
C PRO A 285 17.13 -38.93 1.34
N CYS A 286 16.34 -39.62 0.51
CA CYS A 286 16.55 -41.01 0.10
C CYS A 286 15.78 -41.31 -1.21
N ASN A 287 16.09 -42.44 -1.84
CA ASN A 287 15.29 -42.97 -2.95
C ASN A 287 13.89 -43.35 -2.45
N VAL A 288 12.84 -42.73 -3.00
CA VAL A 288 11.44 -43.03 -2.63
C VAL A 288 10.99 -44.46 -2.98
N ALA A 289 11.64 -45.12 -3.95
CA ALA A 289 11.33 -46.50 -4.31
C ALA A 289 11.87 -47.54 -3.30
N SER A 290 12.73 -47.13 -2.36
CA SER A 290 13.31 -48.00 -1.32
C SER A 290 13.48 -47.27 0.02
N GLY A 291 12.63 -46.28 0.27
CA GLY A 291 12.70 -45.44 1.47
C GLY A 291 12.18 -46.16 2.71
N ASN A 292 12.67 -45.74 3.88
CA ASN A 292 12.23 -46.27 5.18
C ASN A 292 11.72 -45.15 6.09
N ARG A 293 11.03 -45.50 7.18
CA ARG A 293 10.43 -44.54 8.12
C ARG A 293 11.44 -43.56 8.73
N ASP A 294 12.71 -43.94 8.86
CA ASP A 294 13.78 -43.04 9.33
C ASP A 294 14.13 -41.97 8.28
N CYS A 295 14.05 -42.29 6.99
CA CYS A 295 14.16 -41.29 5.93
C CYS A 295 12.99 -40.29 6.00
N ALA A 296 11.76 -40.77 6.19
CA ALA A 296 10.62 -39.88 6.40
C ALA A 296 10.81 -39.00 7.65
N MET A 297 11.34 -39.54 8.74
CA MET A 297 11.68 -38.77 9.95
C MET A 297 12.72 -37.68 9.67
N ARG A 298 13.81 -38.00 8.94
CA ARG A 298 14.81 -37.01 8.52
C ARG A 298 14.21 -35.95 7.60
N PHE A 299 13.34 -36.33 6.66
CA PHE A 299 12.62 -35.39 5.80
C PHE A 299 11.79 -34.39 6.63
N VAL A 300 10.93 -34.86 7.56
CA VAL A 300 10.13 -33.95 8.41
C VAL A 300 11.03 -33.03 9.24
N ARG A 301 12.13 -33.55 9.79
CA ARG A 301 13.08 -32.76 10.58
C ARG A 301 13.76 -31.67 9.74
N ASP A 302 14.35 -32.04 8.60
CA ASP A 302 15.29 -31.20 7.85
C ASP A 302 14.59 -30.33 6.80
N PHE A 303 13.61 -30.87 6.08
CA PHE A 303 12.77 -30.11 5.15
C PHE A 303 11.73 -29.26 5.91
N GLY A 304 11.14 -29.83 6.97
CA GLY A 304 10.24 -29.10 7.86
C GLY A 304 10.91 -27.92 8.57
N ARG A 305 12.21 -27.98 8.85
CA ARG A 305 12.99 -26.82 9.35
C ARG A 305 12.90 -25.62 8.40
N LYS A 306 12.99 -25.86 7.09
CA LYS A 306 12.90 -24.81 6.06
C LYS A 306 11.45 -24.39 5.80
N MET A 307 10.53 -25.34 5.75
CA MET A 307 9.10 -25.08 5.47
C MET A 307 8.40 -24.35 6.61
N PHE A 308 8.68 -24.73 7.86
CA PHE A 308 8.12 -24.11 9.08
C PHE A 308 9.02 -23.02 9.66
N ARG A 309 10.17 -22.76 9.01
CA ARG A 309 11.08 -21.62 9.26
C ARG A 309 11.71 -21.60 10.66
N ARG A 310 11.64 -22.73 11.36
CA ARG A 310 12.07 -22.94 12.76
C ARG A 310 12.36 -24.43 13.01
N PRO A 311 13.09 -24.82 14.08
CA PRO A 311 13.32 -26.22 14.41
C PRO A 311 12.00 -26.98 14.64
N VAL A 312 11.91 -28.20 14.12
CA VAL A 312 10.70 -29.05 14.25
C VAL A 312 10.81 -29.87 15.53
N SER A 313 9.85 -29.70 16.46
CA SER A 313 9.85 -30.44 17.73
C SER A 313 9.55 -31.93 17.51
N GLN A 314 10.06 -32.79 18.40
CA GLN A 314 9.84 -34.25 18.30
C GLN A 314 8.34 -34.62 18.30
N ALA A 315 7.51 -33.90 19.06
CA ALA A 315 6.06 -34.09 19.02
C ALA A 315 5.44 -33.75 17.65
N THR A 316 5.95 -32.70 16.97
CA THR A 316 5.54 -32.34 15.61
C THR A 316 6.01 -33.40 14.61
N ILE A 317 7.24 -33.89 14.74
CA ILE A 317 7.79 -34.99 13.92
C ILE A 317 6.92 -36.24 14.06
N THR A 318 6.62 -36.68 15.29
CA THR A 318 5.76 -37.84 15.55
C THR A 318 4.34 -37.64 15.00
N ARG A 319 3.75 -36.44 15.12
CA ARG A 319 2.42 -36.15 14.54
C ARG A 319 2.41 -36.28 13.02
N TYR A 320 3.44 -35.78 12.34
CA TYR A 320 3.57 -35.90 10.89
C TYR A 320 3.87 -37.33 10.43
N LEU A 321 4.68 -38.07 11.19
CA LEU A 321 4.93 -39.49 10.89
C LEU A 321 3.66 -40.34 10.98
N LYS A 322 2.71 -40.03 11.88
CA LYS A 322 1.39 -40.70 11.88
C LYS A 322 0.60 -40.50 10.58
N VAL A 323 0.83 -39.40 9.83
CA VAL A 323 0.21 -39.18 8.51
C VAL A 323 0.95 -39.97 7.43
N PHE A 324 2.28 -39.98 7.47
CA PHE A 324 3.11 -40.84 6.63
C PHE A 324 2.73 -42.33 6.78
N ASP A 325 2.53 -42.79 8.02
CA ASP A 325 2.15 -44.17 8.36
C ASP A 325 0.77 -44.60 7.80
N LEU A 326 -0.07 -43.67 7.34
CA LEU A 326 -1.30 -43.99 6.61
C LEU A 326 -1.03 -44.28 5.14
N GLY A 327 -0.24 -43.44 4.47
CA GLY A 327 0.12 -43.63 3.05
C GLY A 327 1.10 -44.78 2.84
N ALA A 328 1.99 -45.01 3.81
CA ALA A 328 2.94 -46.12 3.83
C ALA A 328 2.28 -47.52 3.87
N LYS A 329 0.95 -47.61 4.04
CA LYS A 329 0.17 -48.84 3.84
C LYS A 329 0.00 -49.22 2.36
N VAL A 330 0.16 -48.25 1.45
CA VAL A 330 0.22 -48.45 0.00
C VAL A 330 1.68 -48.63 -0.40
N ASP A 331 2.47 -47.56 -0.30
CA ASP A 331 3.92 -47.57 -0.47
C ASP A 331 4.59 -46.34 0.17
N PHE A 332 5.92 -46.31 0.17
CA PHE A 332 6.70 -45.20 0.75
C PHE A 332 6.44 -43.86 0.04
N ALA A 333 6.20 -43.84 -1.27
CA ALA A 333 5.99 -42.62 -2.04
C ALA A 333 4.63 -41.99 -1.72
N GLU A 334 3.54 -42.77 -1.64
CA GLU A 334 2.24 -42.28 -1.18
C GLU A 334 2.31 -41.81 0.29
N GLY A 335 3.09 -42.49 1.13
CA GLY A 335 3.47 -42.01 2.48
C GLY A 335 4.09 -40.61 2.46
N ILE A 336 5.09 -40.37 1.60
CA ILE A 336 5.72 -39.04 1.42
C ILE A 336 4.76 -38.02 0.80
N LYS A 337 3.86 -38.43 -0.10
CA LYS A 337 2.88 -37.55 -0.73
C LYS A 337 1.88 -37.01 0.30
N LEU A 338 1.24 -37.88 1.09
CA LEU A 338 0.33 -37.45 2.17
C LEU A 338 1.06 -36.57 3.20
N LEU A 339 2.32 -36.90 3.48
CA LEU A 339 3.20 -36.11 4.35
C LEU A 339 3.41 -34.70 3.82
N ILE A 340 3.80 -34.54 2.54
CA ILE A 340 3.96 -33.22 1.91
C ILE A 340 2.62 -32.47 1.86
N SER A 341 1.53 -33.13 1.46
CA SER A 341 0.19 -32.53 1.43
C SER A 341 -0.22 -31.97 2.80
N ALA A 342 0.07 -32.68 3.90
CA ALA A 342 -0.24 -32.24 5.26
C ALA A 342 0.74 -31.17 5.80
N MET A 343 1.97 -31.10 5.26
CA MET A 343 2.93 -30.06 5.62
C MET A 343 2.64 -28.73 4.89
N VAL A 344 2.20 -28.76 3.63
CA VAL A 344 1.79 -27.55 2.89
C VAL A 344 0.45 -26.99 3.41
N GLN A 345 -0.48 -27.85 3.86
CA GLN A 345 -1.71 -27.40 4.57
C GLN A 345 -1.44 -26.89 6.00
N SER A 346 -0.20 -26.96 6.51
CA SER A 346 0.10 -26.64 7.90
C SER A 346 -0.05 -25.16 8.21
N PRO A 347 -0.62 -24.75 9.37
CA PRO A 347 -0.55 -23.37 9.81
C PRO A 347 0.91 -22.89 10.00
N TYR A 348 1.86 -23.80 10.23
CA TYR A 348 3.28 -23.47 10.30
C TYR A 348 3.92 -23.13 8.93
N PHE A 349 3.31 -23.55 7.82
CA PHE A 349 3.69 -23.11 6.48
C PHE A 349 2.87 -21.88 6.04
N LEU A 350 1.54 -21.95 6.18
CA LEU A 350 0.59 -20.95 5.71
C LEU A 350 0.65 -19.60 6.44
N TYR A 351 1.21 -19.55 7.66
CA TYR A 351 1.36 -18.32 8.44
C TYR A 351 2.80 -18.07 8.88
N ARG A 352 3.22 -16.81 8.79
CA ARG A 352 4.30 -16.25 9.60
C ARG A 352 3.83 -16.08 11.04
N GLN A 353 4.77 -16.22 11.97
CA GLN A 353 4.52 -16.08 13.41
C GLN A 353 5.18 -14.81 13.91
N GLU A 354 4.42 -14.02 14.65
CA GLU A 354 4.87 -12.82 15.35
C GLU A 354 4.33 -12.90 16.78
N LEU A 355 4.74 -13.96 17.47
CA LEU A 355 4.23 -14.36 18.78
C LEU A 355 5.23 -14.03 19.89
N GLY A 356 6.52 -14.26 19.65
CA GLY A 356 7.62 -13.94 20.56
C GLY A 356 7.54 -14.63 21.93
N VAL A 357 8.56 -14.36 22.75
CA VAL A 357 8.71 -14.80 24.14
C VAL A 357 8.60 -13.58 25.05
N ARG A 358 7.79 -13.67 26.11
CA ARG A 358 7.58 -12.56 27.04
C ARG A 358 8.84 -12.29 27.86
N ASP A 359 9.26 -11.02 27.93
CA ASP A 359 10.37 -10.56 28.75
C ASP A 359 9.92 -9.98 30.10
N ALA A 360 10.87 -9.46 30.87
CA ALA A 360 10.65 -8.83 32.17
C ALA A 360 9.92 -7.47 32.09
N ALA A 361 10.08 -6.72 30.99
CA ALA A 361 9.34 -5.47 30.75
C ALA A 361 7.88 -5.72 30.32
N GLY A 362 7.56 -6.95 29.91
CA GLY A 362 6.24 -7.38 29.47
C GLY A 362 6.01 -7.32 27.97
N PHE A 363 7.05 -6.96 27.19
CA PHE A 363 7.04 -7.12 25.75
C PHE A 363 7.28 -8.59 25.39
N TYR A 364 6.92 -8.96 24.16
CA TYR A 364 7.16 -10.27 23.57
C TYR A 364 8.26 -10.12 22.51
N GLN A 365 9.50 -10.39 22.89
CA GLN A 365 10.63 -10.34 21.96
C GLN A 365 10.51 -11.45 20.94
N LEU A 366 10.58 -11.12 19.65
CA LEU A 366 10.52 -12.13 18.59
C LEU A 366 11.76 -13.03 18.66
N THR A 367 11.54 -14.33 18.52
CA THR A 367 12.64 -15.30 18.49
C THR A 367 13.52 -15.09 17.24
N PRO A 368 14.80 -15.51 17.25
CA PRO A 368 15.67 -15.40 16.08
C PRO A 368 15.09 -16.02 14.79
N TYR A 369 14.24 -17.05 14.91
CA TYR A 369 13.53 -17.66 13.78
C TYR A 369 12.33 -16.84 13.26
N GLU A 370 11.65 -16.10 14.14
CA GLU A 370 10.64 -15.12 13.76
C GLU A 370 11.31 -13.90 13.10
N ILE A 371 12.44 -13.41 13.63
CA ILE A 371 13.26 -12.35 13.00
C ILE A 371 13.75 -12.79 11.61
N ALA A 372 14.26 -14.02 11.48
CA ALA A 372 14.65 -14.58 10.19
C ALA A 372 13.48 -14.63 9.19
N SER A 373 12.29 -15.02 9.67
CA SER A 373 11.07 -15.06 8.85
C SER A 373 10.61 -13.67 8.43
N GLU A 374 10.58 -12.70 9.34
CA GLU A 374 10.20 -11.33 8.98
C GLU A 374 11.19 -10.72 8.00
N LEU A 375 12.50 -10.87 8.21
CA LEU A 375 13.52 -10.45 7.25
C LEU A 375 13.33 -11.07 5.86
N SER A 376 13.08 -12.40 5.78
CA SER A 376 12.97 -13.07 4.49
C SER A 376 11.71 -12.68 3.70
N TYR A 377 10.56 -12.53 4.36
CA TYR A 377 9.34 -12.11 3.66
C TYR A 377 9.30 -10.60 3.38
N PHE A 378 9.89 -9.77 4.26
CA PHE A 378 10.02 -8.31 4.05
C PHE A 378 10.81 -8.00 2.77
N PHE A 379 11.93 -8.69 2.51
CA PHE A 379 12.75 -8.44 1.34
C PHE A 379 12.48 -9.35 0.14
N TRP A 380 12.09 -10.61 0.35
CA TRP A 380 11.96 -11.61 -0.73
C TRP A 380 10.57 -12.21 -0.89
N GLY A 381 9.62 -11.92 0.01
CA GLY A 381 8.27 -12.53 0.00
C GLY A 381 8.31 -14.05 0.03
N SER A 382 9.29 -14.64 0.71
CA SER A 382 9.56 -16.09 0.68
C SER A 382 10.30 -16.56 1.93
N THR A 383 10.48 -17.88 2.04
CA THR A 383 11.15 -18.54 3.17
C THR A 383 12.61 -18.08 3.34
N PRO A 384 13.16 -18.08 4.57
CA PRO A 384 14.59 -17.80 4.82
C PRO A 384 15.52 -18.77 4.09
N ASP A 385 16.68 -18.29 3.67
CA ASP A 385 17.76 -19.18 3.20
C ASP A 385 18.49 -19.86 4.37
N ASP A 386 19.25 -20.93 4.08
CA ASP A 386 19.99 -21.65 5.13
C ASP A 386 21.00 -20.77 5.86
N THR A 387 21.50 -19.70 5.23
CA THR A 387 22.31 -18.65 5.86
C THR A 387 21.55 -17.94 6.98
N LEU A 388 20.32 -17.52 6.73
CA LEU A 388 19.50 -16.80 7.71
C LEU A 388 18.91 -17.75 8.77
N LEU A 389 18.57 -19.00 8.40
CA LEU A 389 18.22 -20.06 9.37
C LEU A 389 19.41 -20.45 10.27
N LYS A 390 20.65 -20.38 9.75
CA LYS A 390 21.86 -20.55 10.56
C LYS A 390 22.09 -19.35 11.49
N ALA A 391 21.93 -18.11 11.00
CA ALA A 391 22.03 -16.93 11.86
C ALA A 391 21.00 -16.96 13.01
N ALA A 392 19.80 -17.47 12.75
CA ALA A 392 18.81 -17.74 13.80
C ALA A 392 19.25 -18.81 14.80
N ALA A 393 19.83 -19.92 14.33
CA ALA A 393 20.32 -21.01 15.17
C ALA A 393 21.53 -20.59 16.04
N ASP A 394 22.46 -19.84 15.48
CA ASP A 394 23.65 -19.31 16.15
C ASP A 394 23.32 -18.13 17.09
N GLY A 395 22.07 -17.65 17.08
CA GLY A 395 21.62 -16.50 17.88
C GLY A 395 22.16 -15.15 17.42
N THR A 396 22.63 -15.03 16.18
CA THR A 396 23.23 -13.83 15.57
C THR A 396 22.19 -12.97 14.82
N LEU A 397 21.00 -12.84 15.41
CA LEU A 397 19.87 -12.01 14.96
C LEU A 397 19.22 -11.25 16.13
N LYS A 398 20.00 -10.90 17.16
CA LYS A 398 19.51 -10.26 18.40
C LYS A 398 19.65 -8.74 18.40
N THR A 399 20.73 -8.21 17.84
CA THR A 399 21.03 -6.77 17.85
C THR A 399 20.55 -6.08 16.56
N GLN A 400 20.43 -4.75 16.58
CA GLN A 400 20.03 -3.96 15.40
C GLN A 400 21.05 -4.11 14.27
N GLU A 401 22.33 -4.14 14.60
CA GLU A 401 23.48 -4.25 13.69
C GLU A 401 23.51 -5.63 13.01
N GLN A 402 23.24 -6.69 13.76
CA GLN A 402 23.10 -8.06 13.24
C GLN A 402 21.93 -8.16 12.25
N ILE A 403 20.78 -7.60 12.62
CA ILE A 403 19.58 -7.54 11.77
C ILE A 403 19.84 -6.68 10.53
N TYR A 404 20.54 -5.55 10.66
CA TYR A 404 20.88 -4.64 9.57
C TYR A 404 21.81 -5.30 8.54
N ALA A 405 22.83 -6.04 9.00
CA ALA A 405 23.74 -6.76 8.11
C ALA A 405 23.00 -7.79 7.24
N GLN A 406 22.05 -8.53 7.83
CA GLN A 406 21.21 -9.47 7.10
C GLN A 406 20.18 -8.75 6.21
N ALA A 407 19.51 -7.71 6.70
CA ALA A 407 18.60 -6.87 5.92
C ALA A 407 19.26 -6.32 4.65
N LYS A 408 20.48 -5.76 4.79
CA LYS A 408 21.29 -5.29 3.66
C LYS A 408 21.62 -6.42 2.67
N ARG A 409 22.05 -7.59 3.16
CA ARG A 409 22.33 -8.77 2.30
C ARG A 409 21.11 -9.21 1.49
N LEU A 410 19.93 -9.25 2.12
CA LEU A 410 18.69 -9.65 1.47
C LEU A 410 18.24 -8.60 0.44
N LEU A 411 18.35 -7.31 0.78
CA LEU A 411 18.03 -6.18 -0.10
C LEU A 411 19.02 -6.05 -1.29
N ASP A 412 20.27 -6.43 -1.13
CA ASP A 412 21.28 -6.43 -2.21
C ASP A 412 21.13 -7.64 -3.15
N SER A 413 20.45 -8.71 -2.72
CA SER A 413 20.15 -9.85 -3.58
C SER A 413 19.13 -9.49 -4.68
N PRO A 414 19.35 -9.89 -5.95
CA PRO A 414 18.38 -9.73 -7.04
C PRO A 414 16.99 -10.33 -6.73
N LYS A 415 16.90 -11.29 -5.80
CA LYS A 415 15.64 -11.89 -5.34
C LYS A 415 14.69 -10.86 -4.71
N SER A 416 15.20 -9.74 -4.18
CA SER A 416 14.37 -8.66 -3.63
C SER A 416 13.72 -7.75 -4.69
N ASN A 417 14.09 -7.88 -5.97
CA ASN A 417 13.45 -7.14 -7.06
C ASN A 417 11.94 -7.42 -7.12
N PHE A 418 11.50 -8.65 -6.84
CA PHE A 418 10.08 -9.00 -6.83
C PHE A 418 9.26 -8.18 -5.82
N LEU A 419 9.76 -8.05 -4.58
CA LEU A 419 9.06 -7.34 -3.50
C LEU A 419 9.12 -5.81 -3.68
N LEU A 420 10.24 -5.31 -4.22
CA LEU A 420 10.37 -3.93 -4.69
C LEU A 420 9.32 -3.61 -5.77
N GLU A 421 9.27 -4.39 -6.84
CA GLU A 421 8.34 -4.20 -7.96
C GLU A 421 6.88 -4.29 -7.52
N ARG A 422 6.53 -5.31 -6.71
CA ARG A 422 5.16 -5.48 -6.20
C ARG A 422 4.70 -4.33 -5.32
N PHE A 423 5.58 -3.74 -4.49
CA PHE A 423 5.25 -2.54 -3.70
C PHE A 423 4.82 -1.38 -4.59
N PHE A 424 5.65 -0.97 -5.55
CA PHE A 424 5.36 0.18 -6.41
C PHE A 424 4.17 -0.09 -7.36
N ILE A 425 3.98 -1.33 -7.82
CA ILE A 425 2.79 -1.73 -8.59
C ILE A 425 1.52 -1.52 -7.76
N GLN A 426 1.42 -2.09 -6.55
CA GLN A 426 0.20 -2.00 -5.73
C GLN A 426 -0.04 -0.59 -5.19
N TRP A 427 1.02 0.13 -4.80
CA TRP A 427 0.94 1.52 -4.35
C TRP A 427 0.29 2.43 -5.41
N LEU A 428 0.54 2.16 -6.70
CA LEU A 428 0.03 2.94 -7.83
C LEU A 428 -1.16 2.28 -8.56
N ASP A 429 -1.63 1.12 -8.10
CA ASP A 429 -2.63 0.26 -8.77
C ASP A 429 -2.24 -0.18 -10.20
N ALA A 430 -0.95 -0.19 -10.53
CA ALA A 430 -0.45 -0.29 -11.91
C ALA A 430 -0.75 -1.65 -12.60
N ASP A 431 -1.04 -2.72 -11.86
CA ASP A 431 -1.45 -4.03 -12.40
C ASP A 431 -2.84 -3.99 -13.03
N ARG A 432 -3.69 -3.04 -12.62
CA ARG A 432 -5.05 -2.89 -13.14
C ARG A 432 -5.07 -2.62 -14.65
N ILE A 433 -3.99 -2.09 -15.25
CA ILE A 433 -3.87 -1.90 -16.71
C ILE A 433 -4.18 -3.17 -17.52
N LEU A 434 -3.91 -4.36 -16.98
CA LEU A 434 -4.23 -5.62 -17.67
C LEU A 434 -5.75 -5.85 -17.81
N HIS A 435 -6.57 -5.19 -16.98
CA HIS A 435 -8.02 -5.44 -16.84
C HIS A 435 -8.89 -4.18 -16.96
N THR A 436 -8.32 -2.97 -16.94
CA THR A 436 -9.06 -1.70 -17.09
C THR A 436 -9.66 -1.60 -18.51
N PRO A 437 -10.98 -1.48 -18.68
CA PRO A 437 -11.59 -1.37 -20.00
C PRO A 437 -11.16 -0.09 -20.70
N LYS A 438 -10.99 -0.17 -22.03
CA LYS A 438 -10.76 0.96 -22.93
C LYS A 438 -11.56 0.74 -24.20
N ASP A 439 -12.10 1.82 -24.76
CA ASP A 439 -12.81 1.80 -26.02
C ASP A 439 -11.83 1.47 -27.17
N GLN A 440 -12.01 0.32 -27.82
CA GLN A 440 -11.15 -0.14 -28.90
C GLN A 440 -11.38 0.60 -30.23
N LYS A 441 -12.50 1.30 -30.40
CA LYS A 441 -12.75 2.16 -31.57
C LYS A 441 -12.02 3.49 -31.44
N LEU A 442 -11.93 4.03 -30.22
CA LEU A 442 -11.13 5.22 -29.92
C LEU A 442 -9.62 4.92 -29.77
N TYR A 443 -9.28 3.76 -29.20
CA TYR A 443 -7.91 3.39 -28.84
C TYR A 443 -7.42 2.07 -29.47
N PRO A 444 -7.51 1.87 -30.80
CA PRO A 444 -7.20 0.58 -31.44
C PRO A 444 -5.73 0.14 -31.30
N GLY A 445 -4.82 1.07 -30.99
CA GLY A 445 -3.42 0.74 -30.67
C GLY A 445 -3.19 0.16 -29.27
N PHE A 446 -4.17 0.21 -28.37
CA PHE A 446 -4.03 -0.17 -26.96
C PHE A 446 -4.29 -1.66 -26.71
N THR A 447 -3.49 -2.48 -27.40
CA THR A 447 -3.55 -3.95 -27.40
C THR A 447 -3.05 -4.55 -26.08
N GLU A 448 -3.34 -5.84 -25.86
CA GLU A 448 -2.81 -6.60 -24.73
C GLU A 448 -1.27 -6.59 -24.66
N ALA A 449 -0.60 -6.63 -25.81
CA ALA A 449 0.87 -6.54 -25.89
C ALA A 449 1.40 -5.20 -25.36
N ILE A 450 0.70 -4.09 -25.64
CA ILE A 450 1.05 -2.75 -25.11
C ILE A 450 0.76 -2.67 -23.60
N ARG A 451 -0.38 -3.19 -23.13
CA ARG A 451 -0.72 -3.25 -21.69
C ARG A 451 0.34 -4.02 -20.89
N ASN A 452 0.74 -5.18 -21.38
CA ASN A 452 1.82 -5.98 -20.79
C ASN A 452 3.17 -5.24 -20.83
N ALA A 453 3.50 -4.58 -21.95
CA ALA A 453 4.74 -3.82 -22.08
C ALA A 453 4.80 -2.61 -21.13
N MET A 454 3.69 -1.92 -20.86
CA MET A 454 3.61 -0.81 -19.90
C MET A 454 3.77 -1.25 -18.44
N LEU A 455 3.22 -2.42 -18.08
CA LEU A 455 3.43 -3.00 -16.75
C LEU A 455 4.89 -3.45 -16.57
N GLU A 456 5.50 -4.01 -17.61
CA GLU A 456 6.91 -4.41 -17.62
C GLU A 456 7.87 -3.22 -17.65
N GLU A 457 7.53 -2.14 -18.35
CA GLU A 457 8.17 -0.82 -18.24
C GLU A 457 8.18 -0.35 -16.79
N THR A 458 7.02 -0.39 -16.11
CA THR A 458 6.87 0.09 -14.73
C THR A 458 7.76 -0.69 -13.77
N LYS A 459 7.79 -2.03 -13.88
CA LYS A 459 8.72 -2.88 -13.13
C LYS A 459 10.18 -2.51 -13.38
N ARG A 460 10.58 -2.39 -14.65
CA ARG A 460 11.97 -2.18 -15.05
C ARG A 460 12.47 -0.80 -14.66
N PHE A 461 11.64 0.23 -14.81
CA PHE A 461 11.93 1.59 -14.34
C PHE A 461 12.21 1.60 -12.82
N VAL A 462 11.28 1.06 -12.02
CA VAL A 462 11.43 0.94 -10.55
C VAL A 462 12.68 0.15 -10.17
N ARG A 463 12.92 -0.98 -10.82
CA ARG A 463 14.11 -1.82 -10.60
C ARG A 463 15.40 -1.06 -10.90
N HIS A 464 15.46 -0.35 -12.03
CA HIS A 464 16.63 0.38 -12.47
C HIS A 464 16.97 1.55 -11.55
N VAL A 465 15.98 2.39 -11.21
CA VAL A 465 16.12 3.47 -10.21
C VAL A 465 16.75 2.93 -8.92
N PHE A 466 16.31 1.77 -8.44
CA PHE A 466 16.78 1.19 -7.17
C PHE A 466 18.13 0.44 -7.24
N ARG A 467 18.59 0.06 -8.44
CA ARG A 467 19.77 -0.82 -8.65
C ARG A 467 20.95 -0.14 -9.33
N ASP A 468 20.65 0.58 -10.40
CA ASP A 468 21.62 1.09 -11.36
C ASP A 468 21.66 2.63 -11.36
N GLY A 469 20.56 3.27 -10.95
CA GLY A 469 20.42 4.71 -10.76
C GLY A 469 20.87 5.21 -9.39
N GLU A 470 20.33 6.35 -8.97
CA GLU A 470 20.59 6.94 -7.66
C GLU A 470 19.89 6.22 -6.50
N GLY A 471 18.75 5.59 -6.75
CA GLY A 471 17.89 5.01 -5.71
C GLY A 471 17.19 6.05 -4.84
N THR A 472 16.93 7.26 -5.36
CA THR A 472 16.25 8.36 -4.65
C THR A 472 14.77 8.45 -5.01
N LEU A 473 13.95 8.97 -4.09
CA LEU A 473 12.57 9.38 -4.41
C LEU A 473 12.56 10.49 -5.49
N THR A 474 13.60 11.33 -5.51
CA THR A 474 13.84 12.35 -6.53
C THR A 474 13.94 11.73 -7.92
N GLU A 475 14.85 10.78 -8.13
CA GLU A 475 14.97 10.09 -9.41
C GLU A 475 13.66 9.37 -9.77
N LEU A 476 13.06 8.65 -8.82
CA LEU A 476 11.80 7.93 -9.05
C LEU A 476 10.70 8.85 -9.60
N LEU A 477 10.53 10.04 -9.03
CA LEU A 477 9.50 10.99 -9.43
C LEU A 477 9.89 11.85 -10.64
N THR A 478 11.16 12.24 -10.79
CA THR A 478 11.60 13.26 -11.79
C THR A 478 12.58 12.75 -12.85
N ALA A 479 12.80 11.42 -12.99
CA ALA A 479 13.67 10.85 -14.01
C ALA A 479 13.29 11.31 -15.43
N LYS A 480 14.31 11.63 -16.25
CA LYS A 480 14.14 12.04 -17.66
C LYS A 480 14.32 10.86 -18.62
N TYR A 481 13.95 9.66 -18.18
CA TYR A 481 14.06 8.41 -18.92
C TYR A 481 12.96 7.42 -18.52
N SER A 482 12.81 6.34 -19.29
CA SER A 482 12.09 5.11 -18.91
C SER A 482 12.78 3.89 -19.55
N ILE A 483 12.31 2.68 -19.27
CA ILE A 483 12.80 1.44 -19.88
C ILE A 483 11.67 0.74 -20.64
N MET A 484 11.86 0.58 -21.94
CA MET A 484 10.83 0.08 -22.85
C MET A 484 11.42 -0.79 -23.95
N ASN A 485 10.57 -1.57 -24.63
CA ASN A 485 10.95 -2.31 -25.83
C ASN A 485 10.59 -1.51 -27.11
N LYS A 486 11.01 -2.01 -28.27
CA LYS A 486 10.75 -1.37 -29.58
C LYS A 486 9.25 -1.10 -29.83
N ALA A 487 8.37 -2.02 -29.44
CA ALA A 487 6.93 -1.89 -29.69
C ALA A 487 6.30 -0.79 -28.82
N LEU A 488 6.69 -0.69 -27.55
CA LEU A 488 6.22 0.37 -26.65
C LEU A 488 6.81 1.74 -27.02
N ALA A 489 8.07 1.80 -27.46
CA ALA A 489 8.66 3.02 -28.00
C ALA A 489 7.90 3.53 -29.24
N GLN A 490 7.59 2.63 -30.19
CA GLN A 490 6.78 2.94 -31.36
C GLN A 490 5.36 3.41 -30.98
N PHE A 491 4.71 2.75 -30.03
CA PHE A 491 3.39 3.16 -29.50
C PHE A 491 3.45 4.58 -28.90
N TYR A 492 4.44 4.86 -28.05
CA TYR A 492 4.66 6.18 -27.46
C TYR A 492 5.16 7.24 -28.45
N LYS A 493 5.44 6.88 -29.71
CA LYS A 493 6.01 7.75 -30.76
C LYS A 493 7.39 8.33 -30.40
N VAL A 494 8.20 7.57 -29.65
CA VAL A 494 9.58 7.94 -29.28
C VAL A 494 10.60 7.03 -29.96
N SER A 495 11.86 7.49 -30.02
CA SER A 495 12.99 6.69 -30.53
C SER A 495 13.12 5.37 -29.78
N ALA A 496 13.29 4.27 -30.52
CA ALA A 496 13.56 2.97 -29.93
C ALA A 496 14.93 2.96 -29.20
N PRO A 497 15.09 2.17 -28.12
CA PRO A 497 16.34 2.09 -27.38
C PRO A 497 17.49 1.57 -28.26
N THR A 498 18.65 2.23 -28.18
CA THR A 498 19.85 1.90 -28.97
C THR A 498 20.65 0.72 -28.41
N LYS A 499 20.39 0.34 -27.15
CA LYS A 499 20.93 -0.84 -26.48
C LYS A 499 19.78 -1.51 -25.71
N THR A 500 19.66 -2.82 -25.82
CA THR A 500 18.62 -3.60 -25.13
C THR A 500 19.20 -4.83 -24.43
N ASP A 501 18.47 -5.33 -23.44
CA ASP A 501 18.73 -6.65 -22.84
C ASP A 501 18.23 -7.81 -23.74
N ALA A 502 18.38 -9.04 -23.26
CA ALA A 502 17.91 -10.24 -23.96
C ALA A 502 16.36 -10.34 -24.07
N SER A 503 15.60 -9.50 -23.36
CA SER A 503 14.15 -9.34 -23.51
C SER A 503 13.76 -8.24 -24.50
N GLY A 504 14.73 -7.55 -25.11
CA GLY A 504 14.49 -6.45 -26.05
C GLY A 504 14.09 -5.13 -25.39
N TYR A 505 14.29 -4.97 -24.07
CA TYR A 505 14.03 -3.73 -23.34
C TYR A 505 15.32 -2.93 -23.14
N GLY A 506 15.24 -1.61 -23.24
CA GLY A 506 16.37 -0.70 -23.04
C GLY A 506 15.94 0.67 -22.56
N LEU A 507 16.90 1.46 -22.07
CA LEU A 507 16.67 2.82 -21.60
C LEU A 507 16.40 3.76 -22.78
N VAL A 508 15.35 4.56 -22.66
CA VAL A 508 15.00 5.66 -23.57
C VAL A 508 14.93 6.95 -22.76
N SER A 509 15.75 7.93 -23.14
CA SER A 509 15.77 9.28 -22.55
C SER A 509 14.76 10.19 -23.25
N PHE A 510 14.27 11.19 -22.51
CA PHE A 510 13.22 12.10 -22.94
C PHE A 510 13.67 13.57 -22.89
N GLY A 511 13.21 14.38 -23.84
CA GLY A 511 13.46 15.83 -23.92
C GLY A 511 12.85 16.63 -22.76
N GLN A 512 12.86 17.96 -22.84
CA GLN A 512 12.06 18.78 -21.92
C GLN A 512 10.57 18.69 -22.32
N ASN A 513 9.67 18.84 -21.35
CA ASN A 513 8.20 18.76 -21.50
C ASN A 513 7.61 17.41 -21.99
N GLU A 514 8.43 16.38 -22.19
CA GLU A 514 8.00 15.01 -22.48
C GLU A 514 7.65 14.20 -21.21
N ARG A 515 7.28 12.92 -21.38
CA ARG A 515 7.16 11.94 -20.28
C ARG A 515 8.50 11.75 -19.54
N GLY A 516 8.46 11.11 -18.38
CA GLY A 516 9.60 10.89 -17.48
C GLY A 516 9.14 10.82 -16.02
N GLY A 517 9.64 9.85 -15.27
CA GLY A 517 9.30 9.65 -13.86
C GLY A 517 7.93 8.99 -13.62
N LEU A 518 7.74 8.51 -12.39
CA LEU A 518 6.68 7.59 -11.95
C LEU A 518 5.26 7.96 -12.42
N LEU A 519 4.91 9.24 -12.36
CA LEU A 519 3.57 9.76 -12.67
C LEU A 519 3.23 9.78 -14.17
N SER A 520 4.19 9.50 -15.04
CA SER A 520 4.04 9.53 -16.52
C SER A 520 4.14 8.16 -17.19
N LEU A 521 4.30 7.09 -16.41
CA LEU A 521 4.34 5.71 -16.87
C LEU A 521 2.95 5.30 -17.39
N GLY A 522 2.90 4.60 -18.53
CA GLY A 522 1.62 4.25 -19.18
C GLY A 522 0.69 3.42 -18.30
N ALA A 523 1.24 2.51 -17.48
CA ALA A 523 0.47 1.71 -16.53
C ALA A 523 -0.26 2.56 -15.48
N VAL A 524 0.34 3.67 -15.05
CA VAL A 524 -0.26 4.62 -14.10
C VAL A 524 -1.28 5.49 -14.83
N LEU A 525 -0.87 6.13 -15.94
CA LEU A 525 -1.72 7.05 -16.71
C LEU A 525 -3.00 6.40 -17.26
N ALA A 526 -2.92 5.16 -17.75
CA ALA A 526 -4.05 4.45 -18.35
C ALA A 526 -4.94 3.75 -17.32
N THR A 527 -4.40 3.34 -16.16
CA THR A 527 -5.19 2.82 -15.03
C THR A 527 -6.10 3.90 -14.46
N HIS A 528 -5.55 5.08 -14.18
CA HIS A 528 -6.27 6.21 -13.59
C HIS A 528 -6.97 7.06 -14.67
N ALA A 529 -7.66 6.40 -15.60
CA ALA A 529 -8.37 7.02 -16.72
C ALA A 529 -9.61 6.20 -17.12
N ARG A 530 -10.65 6.87 -17.64
CA ARG A 530 -11.92 6.25 -18.05
C ARG A 530 -11.75 5.39 -19.34
N PRO A 531 -12.76 4.62 -19.78
CA PRO A 531 -12.64 3.80 -20.99
C PRO A 531 -12.40 4.61 -22.26
N ASN A 532 -12.97 5.81 -22.33
CA ASN A 532 -13.05 6.66 -23.53
C ASN A 532 -12.37 8.04 -23.35
N ASP A 533 -11.71 8.29 -22.22
CA ASP A 533 -11.08 9.58 -21.94
C ASP A 533 -9.99 9.46 -20.85
N SER A 534 -9.13 10.48 -20.78
CA SER A 534 -8.44 10.93 -19.56
C SER A 534 -9.40 11.10 -18.37
N SER A 535 -8.87 11.23 -17.15
CA SER A 535 -9.71 11.51 -15.97
C SER A 535 -8.97 12.33 -14.92
N PRO A 536 -9.15 13.66 -14.91
CA PRO A 536 -8.63 14.54 -13.88
C PRO A 536 -8.96 14.05 -12.46
N VAL A 537 -10.21 13.62 -12.23
CA VAL A 537 -10.64 13.04 -10.93
C VAL A 537 -9.72 11.91 -10.45
N HIS A 538 -9.51 10.87 -11.26
CA HIS A 538 -8.72 9.71 -10.82
C HIS A 538 -7.22 10.03 -10.69
N ARG A 539 -6.69 10.90 -11.56
CA ARG A 539 -5.27 11.31 -11.50
C ARG A 539 -4.98 12.28 -10.35
N GLY A 540 -5.92 13.15 -10.00
CA GLY A 540 -5.86 13.97 -8.79
C GLY A 540 -6.01 13.13 -7.52
N LEU A 541 -6.91 12.14 -7.52
CA LEU A 541 -7.11 11.23 -6.39
C LEU A 541 -5.88 10.36 -6.13
N LEU A 542 -5.22 9.87 -7.19
CA LEU A 542 -3.91 9.21 -7.13
C LEU A 542 -2.89 10.05 -6.32
N VAL A 543 -2.77 11.35 -6.64
CA VAL A 543 -1.84 12.22 -5.92
C VAL A 543 -2.28 12.44 -4.47
N ARG A 544 -3.57 12.74 -4.23
CA ARG A 544 -4.12 12.94 -2.88
C ARG A 544 -3.92 11.72 -1.97
N GLU A 545 -4.37 10.54 -2.38
CA GLU A 545 -4.37 9.37 -1.51
C GLU A 545 -3.06 8.60 -1.50
N LYS A 546 -2.38 8.48 -2.66
CA LYS A 546 -1.15 7.67 -2.75
C LYS A 546 0.12 8.48 -2.45
N LEU A 547 0.17 9.77 -2.80
CA LEU A 547 1.36 10.61 -2.62
C LEU A 547 1.24 11.65 -1.49
N LEU A 548 0.04 12.10 -1.11
CA LEU A 548 -0.17 13.04 0.01
C LEU A 548 -0.85 12.40 1.23
N CYS A 549 -1.30 11.14 1.10
CA CYS A 549 -2.02 10.38 2.14
C CYS A 549 -3.31 11.06 2.66
N GLN A 550 -3.83 12.03 1.91
CA GLN A 550 -5.05 12.76 2.17
C GLN A 550 -6.24 11.95 1.63
N HIS A 551 -6.81 11.09 2.48
CA HIS A 551 -8.04 10.37 2.16
C HIS A 551 -9.19 11.35 1.94
N LEU A 552 -9.92 11.18 0.84
CA LEU A 552 -11.12 11.96 0.55
C LEU A 552 -12.37 11.13 0.81
N PRO A 553 -13.42 11.70 1.43
CA PRO A 553 -14.64 10.96 1.71
C PRO A 553 -15.32 10.53 0.39
N PRO A 554 -16.02 9.39 0.37
CA PRO A 554 -16.80 8.98 -0.80
C PRO A 554 -17.88 10.03 -1.10
N PRO A 555 -18.28 10.17 -2.39
CA PRO A 555 -19.38 11.07 -2.76
C PRO A 555 -20.68 10.67 -2.04
N PRO A 556 -21.58 11.61 -1.70
CA PRO A 556 -22.79 11.29 -0.96
C PRO A 556 -23.69 10.33 -1.75
N ALA A 557 -24.19 9.27 -1.10
CA ALA A 557 -24.81 8.12 -1.75
C ALA A 557 -26.05 8.42 -2.62
N ASN A 558 -26.68 9.58 -2.42
CA ASN A 558 -27.89 10.03 -3.12
C ASN A 558 -27.60 10.97 -4.30
N VAL A 559 -26.33 11.21 -4.64
CA VAL A 559 -25.91 12.10 -5.73
C VAL A 559 -25.62 11.27 -6.98
N ASP A 560 -26.12 11.72 -8.14
CA ASP A 560 -25.71 11.13 -9.41
C ASP A 560 -24.26 11.55 -9.73
N THR A 561 -23.34 10.60 -9.59
CA THR A 561 -21.91 10.77 -9.90
C THR A 561 -21.56 10.42 -11.36
N THR A 562 -22.57 10.21 -12.21
CA THR A 562 -22.36 10.07 -13.65
C THR A 562 -21.84 11.42 -14.18
N PRO A 563 -20.70 11.47 -14.89
CA PRO A 563 -20.26 12.71 -15.54
C PRO A 563 -21.35 13.22 -16.47
N PRO A 564 -21.57 14.55 -16.57
CA PRO A 564 -22.62 15.10 -17.41
C PRO A 564 -22.41 14.69 -18.86
N GLY A 565 -23.49 14.71 -19.65
CA GLY A 565 -23.44 14.47 -21.09
C GLY A 565 -22.34 15.31 -21.73
N LEU A 566 -21.28 14.63 -22.17
CA LEU A 566 -20.06 15.28 -22.62
C LEU A 566 -20.34 15.93 -23.97
N ASP A 567 -20.29 17.26 -24.06
CA ASP A 567 -20.16 17.92 -25.36
C ASP A 567 -18.88 17.38 -26.01
N PRO A 568 -18.98 16.62 -27.12
CA PRO A 568 -17.83 15.92 -27.68
C PRO A 568 -16.82 16.88 -28.34
N THR A 569 -17.15 18.17 -28.48
CA THR A 569 -16.23 19.20 -28.98
C THR A 569 -15.30 19.73 -27.90
N LEU A 570 -15.72 19.75 -26.62
CA LEU A 570 -14.95 20.35 -25.53
C LEU A 570 -13.81 19.44 -25.03
N THR A 571 -12.72 20.07 -24.56
CA THR A 571 -11.64 19.35 -23.84
C THR A 571 -12.14 18.73 -22.55
N THR A 572 -11.40 17.75 -22.01
CA THR A 572 -11.71 17.16 -20.70
C THR A 572 -11.70 18.22 -19.60
N ARG A 573 -10.79 19.20 -19.67
CA ARG A 573 -10.70 20.27 -18.68
C ARG A 573 -11.93 21.15 -18.66
N GLU A 574 -12.43 21.58 -19.81
CA GLU A 574 -13.68 22.36 -19.91
C GLU A 574 -14.88 21.56 -19.39
N ARG A 575 -15.04 20.29 -19.83
CA ARG A 575 -16.16 19.43 -19.41
C ARG A 575 -16.21 19.19 -17.89
N TYR A 576 -15.07 18.96 -17.25
CA TYR A 576 -15.01 18.82 -15.79
C TYR A 576 -15.12 20.17 -15.05
N SER A 577 -14.66 21.27 -15.65
CA SER A 577 -14.84 22.63 -15.10
C SER A 577 -16.31 23.05 -15.05
N GLU A 578 -17.12 22.69 -16.07
CA GLU A 578 -18.56 22.87 -16.02
C GLU A 578 -19.21 22.02 -14.91
N HIS A 579 -18.82 20.75 -14.78
CA HIS A 579 -19.32 19.87 -13.71
C HIS A 579 -19.01 20.43 -12.31
N ALA A 580 -17.81 20.97 -12.10
CA ALA A 580 -17.38 21.56 -10.84
C ALA A 580 -18.17 22.82 -10.40
N LYS A 581 -18.99 23.41 -11.29
CA LYS A 581 -19.93 24.49 -10.94
C LYS A 581 -21.13 24.00 -10.12
N ASN A 582 -21.48 22.71 -10.18
CA ASN A 582 -22.53 22.15 -9.34
C ASN A 582 -22.12 22.26 -7.85
N PRO A 583 -22.88 22.97 -6.99
CA PRO A 583 -22.51 23.15 -5.58
C PRO A 583 -22.20 21.84 -4.85
N VAL A 584 -22.96 20.78 -5.15
CA VAL A 584 -22.82 19.45 -4.53
C VAL A 584 -21.49 18.78 -4.90
N CYS A 585 -21.06 18.90 -6.15
CA CYS A 585 -19.79 18.33 -6.63
C CYS A 585 -18.58 19.21 -6.25
N SER A 586 -18.79 20.53 -6.20
CA SER A 586 -17.72 21.53 -6.09
C SER A 586 -16.80 21.33 -4.87
N GLY A 587 -17.31 20.81 -3.76
CA GLY A 587 -16.55 20.59 -2.52
C GLY A 587 -15.40 19.60 -2.70
N CYS A 588 -15.65 18.46 -3.35
CA CYS A 588 -14.61 17.47 -3.65
C CYS A 588 -13.81 17.84 -4.90
N HIS A 589 -14.48 18.31 -5.97
CA HIS A 589 -13.79 18.59 -7.24
C HIS A 589 -12.73 19.69 -7.13
N LYS A 590 -12.94 20.73 -6.30
CA LYS A 590 -11.91 21.74 -5.98
C LYS A 590 -10.61 21.14 -5.39
N MET A 591 -10.69 20.02 -4.69
CA MET A 591 -9.53 19.34 -4.10
C MET A 591 -8.80 18.43 -5.09
N ILE A 592 -9.47 17.99 -6.16
CA ILE A 592 -9.01 16.88 -7.01
C ILE A 592 -8.67 17.36 -8.42
N ASP A 593 -9.62 17.99 -9.10
CA ASP A 593 -9.54 18.27 -10.54
C ASP A 593 -8.39 19.23 -10.91
N PRO A 594 -8.06 20.28 -10.13
CA PRO A 594 -6.89 21.11 -10.40
C PRO A 594 -5.56 20.33 -10.38
N ILE A 595 -5.44 19.25 -9.59
CA ILE A 595 -4.26 18.37 -9.64
C ILE A 595 -4.32 17.49 -10.91
N GLY A 596 -5.51 16.97 -11.21
CA GLY A 596 -5.79 16.14 -12.37
C GLY A 596 -5.53 16.84 -13.71
N PHE A 597 -5.83 18.14 -13.83
CA PHE A 597 -5.56 18.94 -15.03
C PHE A 597 -4.07 19.00 -15.37
N GLY A 598 -3.20 18.85 -14.37
CA GLY A 598 -1.76 18.65 -14.53
C GLY A 598 -1.35 17.48 -15.43
N PHE A 599 -2.24 16.50 -15.64
CA PHE A 599 -2.00 15.31 -16.45
C PHE A 599 -2.61 15.37 -17.85
N GLU A 600 -3.26 16.48 -18.24
CA GLU A 600 -4.07 16.52 -19.46
C GLU A 600 -3.27 16.55 -20.77
N SER A 601 -1.96 16.77 -20.69
CA SER A 601 -1.02 16.46 -21.79
C SER A 601 -0.91 14.96 -22.09
N PHE A 602 -1.55 14.08 -21.31
CA PHE A 602 -1.65 12.65 -21.57
C PHE A 602 -3.09 12.18 -21.73
N ASP A 603 -3.38 11.46 -22.80
CA ASP A 603 -4.72 10.92 -23.09
C ASP A 603 -5.11 9.74 -22.16
N GLY A 604 -6.26 9.11 -22.42
CA GLY A 604 -6.79 7.98 -21.66
C GLY A 604 -5.95 6.69 -21.71
N ILE A 605 -4.94 6.60 -22.59
CA ILE A 605 -4.02 5.46 -22.74
C ILE A 605 -2.55 5.86 -22.53
N GLY A 606 -2.28 7.10 -22.10
CA GLY A 606 -0.95 7.60 -21.74
C GLY A 606 -0.11 8.10 -22.92
N LEU A 607 -0.69 8.33 -24.11
CA LEU A 607 -0.03 9.03 -25.21
C LEU A 607 0.02 10.53 -24.95
N LEU A 608 1.09 11.19 -25.40
CA LEU A 608 1.25 12.63 -25.28
C LEU A 608 0.33 13.36 -26.29
N ARG A 609 -0.34 14.42 -25.84
CA ARG A 609 -1.21 15.29 -26.66
C ARG A 609 -0.97 16.78 -26.36
N THR A 610 -1.00 17.60 -27.40
CA THR A 610 -0.99 19.07 -27.33
C THR A 610 -2.38 19.68 -27.51
N GLU A 611 -3.29 18.92 -28.12
CA GLU A 611 -4.67 19.30 -28.43
C GLU A 611 -5.64 18.15 -28.11
N GLN A 612 -6.91 18.49 -27.91
CA GLN A 612 -8.03 17.56 -27.89
C GLN A 612 -9.20 18.22 -28.62
N ASN A 613 -9.83 17.49 -29.55
CA ASN A 613 -11.00 17.95 -30.32
C ASN A 613 -10.78 19.26 -31.12
N GLY A 614 -9.53 19.61 -31.43
CA GLY A 614 -9.15 20.88 -32.10
C GLY A 614 -8.88 22.05 -31.14
N HIS A 615 -9.02 21.85 -29.83
CA HIS A 615 -8.72 22.83 -28.79
C HIS A 615 -7.34 22.54 -28.15
N PRO A 616 -6.51 23.55 -27.84
CA PRO A 616 -5.22 23.37 -27.18
C PRO A 616 -5.38 22.92 -25.73
N ILE A 617 -4.48 22.06 -25.25
CA ILE A 617 -4.48 21.58 -23.86
C ILE A 617 -3.89 22.63 -22.92
N ASP A 618 -4.68 23.13 -21.97
CA ASP A 618 -4.16 23.77 -20.77
C ASP A 618 -3.90 22.70 -19.68
N ASN A 619 -2.62 22.46 -19.39
CA ASN A 619 -2.15 21.51 -18.38
C ASN A 619 -1.69 22.18 -17.07
N LYS A 620 -2.09 23.45 -16.83
CA LYS A 620 -1.88 24.11 -15.55
C LYS A 620 -2.75 23.46 -14.49
N GLY A 621 -2.14 23.21 -13.33
CA GLY A 621 -2.80 22.65 -12.16
C GLY A 621 -2.43 23.36 -10.87
N GLU A 622 -3.07 22.94 -9.78
CA GLU A 622 -2.88 23.51 -8.45
C GLU A 622 -3.08 22.44 -7.37
N ILE A 623 -2.29 22.50 -6.30
CA ILE A 623 -2.53 21.78 -5.05
C ILE A 623 -3.01 22.80 -4.01
N ILE A 624 -4.21 22.61 -3.46
CA ILE A 624 -4.73 23.39 -2.32
C ILE A 624 -4.83 22.51 -1.06
N ASN A 625 -4.88 23.11 0.13
CA ASN A 625 -5.04 22.39 1.40
C ASN A 625 -4.04 21.22 1.57
N SER A 626 -2.74 21.49 1.35
CA SER A 626 -1.64 20.56 1.63
C SER A 626 -0.46 21.37 2.18
N PRO A 627 -0.17 21.30 3.50
CA PRO A 627 0.67 22.30 4.17
C PRO A 627 2.03 22.54 3.50
N ASN A 628 2.74 21.46 3.14
CA ASN A 628 4.07 21.54 2.54
C ASN A 628 4.06 21.38 1.00
N THR A 629 2.88 21.30 0.38
CA THR A 629 2.75 21.04 -1.08
C THR A 629 1.88 22.05 -1.84
N SER A 630 1.23 23.01 -1.18
CA SER A 630 0.28 23.90 -1.85
C SER A 630 0.88 24.85 -2.90
N GLY A 631 0.05 25.27 -3.86
CA GLY A 631 0.39 26.18 -4.96
C GLY A 631 0.24 25.57 -6.36
N THR A 632 0.40 26.43 -7.38
CA THR A 632 0.27 26.08 -8.81
C THR A 632 1.46 25.30 -9.37
N PHE A 633 1.26 24.68 -10.54
CA PHE A 633 2.30 24.03 -11.34
C PHE A 633 1.82 23.82 -12.80
N THR A 634 2.72 23.50 -13.73
CA THR A 634 2.43 23.25 -15.16
C THR A 634 2.86 21.83 -15.57
N GLY A 635 1.89 20.95 -15.82
CA GLY A 635 2.15 19.59 -16.28
C GLY A 635 2.77 18.64 -15.23
N VAL A 636 2.85 17.36 -15.59
CA VAL A 636 3.28 16.26 -14.68
C VAL A 636 4.72 16.40 -14.16
N ARG A 637 5.63 17.04 -14.91
CA ARG A 637 7.04 17.19 -14.47
C ARG A 637 7.24 18.27 -13.41
N GLU A 638 6.54 19.39 -13.52
CA GLU A 638 6.58 20.43 -12.48
C GLU A 638 5.87 19.91 -11.22
N LEU A 639 4.74 19.21 -11.38
CA LEU A 639 4.06 18.48 -10.31
C LEU A 639 5.01 17.51 -9.59
N ALA A 640 5.72 16.64 -10.30
CA ALA A 640 6.64 15.68 -9.70
C ALA A 640 7.81 16.36 -8.95
N THR A 641 8.31 17.48 -9.47
CA THR A 641 9.36 18.30 -8.84
C THR A 641 8.86 18.93 -7.55
N LYS A 642 7.65 19.51 -7.56
CA LYS A 642 6.97 20.10 -6.41
C LYS A 642 6.62 19.06 -5.34
N LEU A 643 6.23 17.85 -5.76
CA LEU A 643 5.92 16.74 -4.87
C LEU A 643 7.14 16.24 -4.11
N VAL A 644 8.29 15.99 -4.75
CA VAL A 644 9.45 15.45 -4.02
C VAL A 644 10.04 16.43 -2.99
N GLN A 645 9.90 17.74 -3.23
CA GLN A 645 10.32 18.77 -2.29
C GLN A 645 9.44 18.84 -1.02
N SER A 646 8.25 18.24 -1.03
CA SER A 646 7.28 18.34 0.07
C SER A 646 7.50 17.33 1.19
N ALA A 647 7.47 17.80 2.43
CA ALA A 647 7.42 16.96 3.62
C ALA A 647 6.14 16.10 3.70
N ASP A 648 5.00 16.57 3.14
CA ASP A 648 3.74 15.80 3.07
C ASP A 648 3.97 14.48 2.29
N VAL A 649 4.70 14.58 1.17
CA VAL A 649 5.00 13.44 0.29
C VAL A 649 6.07 12.54 0.88
N GLN A 650 7.11 13.12 1.47
CA GLN A 650 8.19 12.36 2.12
C GLN A 650 7.65 11.54 3.31
N GLN A 651 6.70 12.08 4.07
CA GLN A 651 5.96 11.33 5.09
C GLN A 651 5.04 10.29 4.45
N CYS A 652 4.21 10.66 3.47
CA CYS A 652 3.27 9.70 2.88
C CYS A 652 3.95 8.49 2.25
N VAL A 653 5.04 8.67 1.48
CA VAL A 653 5.83 7.55 0.93
C VAL A 653 6.33 6.62 2.05
N SER A 654 6.76 7.19 3.18
CA SER A 654 7.17 6.44 4.36
C SER A 654 5.99 5.65 4.98
N VAL A 655 4.80 6.25 5.07
CA VAL A 655 3.57 5.60 5.57
C VAL A 655 3.12 4.47 4.65
N GLN A 656 3.15 4.69 3.33
CA GLN A 656 2.75 3.69 2.33
C GLN A 656 3.69 2.49 2.34
N TYR A 657 5.01 2.72 2.45
CA TYR A 657 5.97 1.64 2.60
C TYR A 657 5.82 0.89 3.93
N MET A 658 5.54 1.59 5.04
CA MET A 658 5.28 0.97 6.35
C MET A 658 4.03 0.09 6.33
N ARG A 659 2.92 0.58 5.75
CA ARG A 659 1.68 -0.19 5.53
C ARG A 659 1.96 -1.51 4.83
N TRP A 660 2.74 -1.46 3.73
CA TRP A 660 3.15 -2.63 2.96
C TRP A 660 4.06 -3.58 3.74
N ALA A 661 5.18 -3.06 4.23
CA ALA A 661 6.24 -3.86 4.86
C ALA A 661 5.72 -4.60 6.11
N TYR A 662 5.10 -3.86 7.03
CA TYR A 662 4.50 -4.43 8.24
C TYR A 662 3.12 -5.06 8.00
N GLY A 663 2.50 -4.92 6.83
CA GLY A 663 1.20 -5.53 6.50
C GLY A 663 0.11 -5.16 7.49
N THR A 664 -0.03 -3.87 7.79
CA THR A 664 -0.97 -3.36 8.79
C THR A 664 -1.50 -1.99 8.36
N LYS A 665 -2.65 -1.59 8.91
CA LYS A 665 -2.98 -0.17 8.96
C LYS A 665 -2.05 0.51 9.96
N GLU A 666 -1.65 1.74 9.64
CA GLU A 666 -1.11 2.72 10.55
C GLU A 666 -2.01 2.97 11.77
N ASN A 667 -1.37 3.28 12.89
CA ASN A 667 -1.96 3.87 14.08
C ASN A 667 -0.95 4.86 14.67
N ASP A 668 -1.32 5.58 15.71
CA ASP A 668 -0.56 6.75 16.17
C ASP A 668 0.82 6.37 16.70
N LYS A 669 0.92 5.21 17.37
CA LYS A 669 2.19 4.58 17.79
C LYS A 669 3.09 4.25 16.60
N LEU A 670 2.54 3.69 15.52
CA LEU A 670 3.28 3.40 14.28
C LEU A 670 3.71 4.66 13.52
N LEU A 671 2.88 5.70 13.47
CA LEU A 671 3.21 6.97 12.82
C LEU A 671 4.30 7.74 13.59
N CYS A 672 4.23 7.71 14.93
CA CYS A 672 5.31 8.16 15.81
C CYS A 672 6.62 7.42 15.52
N LEU A 673 6.62 6.08 15.60
CA LEU A 673 7.78 5.22 15.34
C LEU A 673 8.37 5.39 13.92
N LEU A 674 7.53 5.71 12.94
CA LEU A 674 7.94 6.02 11.58
C LEU A 674 8.70 7.36 11.48
N GLY A 675 8.43 8.33 12.35
CA GLY A 675 9.05 9.67 12.31
C GLY A 675 10.58 9.63 12.38
N ALA A 676 11.15 8.77 13.22
CA ALA A 676 12.62 8.58 13.29
C ALA A 676 13.20 7.97 12.00
N VAL A 677 12.45 7.08 11.33
CA VAL A 677 12.84 6.51 10.02
C VAL A 677 12.69 7.55 8.91
N GLN A 678 11.65 8.39 8.95
CA GLN A 678 11.46 9.51 8.04
C GLN A 678 12.60 10.55 8.18
N GLN A 679 12.97 10.94 9.40
CA GLN A 679 14.11 11.84 9.66
C GLN A 679 15.39 11.30 9.00
N ARG A 680 15.69 10.01 9.17
CA ARG A 680 16.84 9.36 8.50
C ARG A 680 16.70 9.36 6.98
N PHE A 681 15.54 9.02 6.43
CA PHE A 681 15.27 9.01 4.99
C PHE A 681 15.46 10.40 4.35
N VAL A 682 15.00 11.46 5.00
CA VAL A 682 15.20 12.86 4.56
C VAL A 682 16.67 13.27 4.68
N GLY A 683 17.31 13.05 5.83
CA GLY A 683 18.73 13.36 6.05
C GLY A 683 19.67 12.62 5.09
N GLN A 684 19.31 11.39 4.69
CA GLN A 684 20.00 10.60 3.66
C GLN A 684 19.53 10.92 2.23
N LYS A 685 19.14 12.17 1.96
CA LYS A 685 18.80 12.69 0.62
C LYS A 685 17.76 11.85 -0.12
N LEU A 686 16.73 11.38 0.60
CA LEU A 686 15.61 10.60 0.08
C LEU A 686 16.02 9.27 -0.61
N LYS A 687 17.12 8.65 -0.18
CA LYS A 687 17.51 7.30 -0.63
C LYS A 687 16.49 6.26 -0.14
N LEU A 688 15.74 5.66 -1.07
CA LEU A 688 14.67 4.69 -0.79
C LEU A 688 15.16 3.49 0.02
N ARG A 689 16.43 3.10 -0.18
CA ARG A 689 17.11 2.05 0.59
C ARG A 689 17.16 2.31 2.10
N GLU A 690 17.27 3.56 2.54
CA GLU A 690 17.36 3.92 3.96
C GLU A 690 16.00 3.83 4.66
N LEU A 691 14.91 4.18 3.96
CA LEU A 691 13.54 3.91 4.41
C LEU A 691 13.31 2.39 4.53
N PHE A 692 13.77 1.61 3.55
CA PHE A 692 13.61 0.16 3.52
C PHE A 692 14.38 -0.54 4.64
N LEU A 693 15.64 -0.18 4.85
CA LEU A 693 16.46 -0.74 5.93
C LEU A 693 16.03 -0.22 7.31
N GLY A 694 15.66 1.06 7.44
CA GLY A 694 15.28 1.68 8.70
C GLY A 694 14.06 1.03 9.37
N LEU A 695 13.07 0.56 8.60
CA LEU A 695 11.95 -0.20 9.16
C LEU A 695 12.35 -1.55 9.80
N THR A 696 13.53 -2.12 9.49
CA THR A 696 14.03 -3.34 10.15
C THR A 696 14.64 -3.08 11.52
N GLN A 697 14.81 -1.82 11.89
CA GLN A 697 15.65 -1.38 13.02
C GLN A 697 14.81 -0.89 14.20
N THR A 698 13.51 -0.68 13.98
CA THR A 698 12.53 -0.23 14.97
C THR A 698 12.23 -1.32 16.00
N ILE A 699 11.60 -0.95 17.12
CA ILE A 699 11.09 -1.94 18.09
C ILE A 699 9.91 -2.74 17.52
N HIS A 700 9.12 -2.17 16.60
CA HIS A 700 8.07 -2.90 15.88
C HIS A 700 8.62 -4.04 15.01
N PHE A 701 9.88 -3.99 14.56
CA PHE A 701 10.47 -5.14 13.87
C PHE A 701 10.90 -6.28 14.81
N ARG A 702 11.11 -6.00 16.11
CA ARG A 702 11.78 -6.91 17.05
C ARG A 702 10.92 -7.43 18.20
N ALA A 703 9.92 -6.68 18.65
CA ALA A 703 9.08 -7.03 19.79
C ALA A 703 7.59 -6.93 19.46
N ARG A 704 6.72 -7.46 20.32
CA ARG A 704 5.25 -7.38 20.24
C ARG A 704 4.61 -7.14 21.62
N ILE A 705 3.34 -6.72 21.68
CA ILE A 705 2.51 -6.63 22.91
C ILE A 705 1.26 -7.52 22.81
N SER A 706 0.71 -7.96 23.95
CA SER A 706 -0.62 -8.59 23.96
C SER A 706 -1.72 -7.56 23.67
N LYS A 707 -2.91 -8.02 23.32
CA LYS A 707 -4.09 -7.16 23.17
C LYS A 707 -4.67 -6.75 24.52
N ASP A 708 -4.42 -7.54 25.56
CA ASP A 708 -5.07 -7.50 26.88
C ASP A 708 -4.38 -6.54 27.85
N PHE A 709 -3.78 -5.45 27.35
CA PHE A 709 -2.86 -4.59 28.11
C PHE A 709 -3.24 -3.10 28.09
N PRO A 710 -4.30 -2.69 28.82
CA PRO A 710 -4.31 -1.40 29.47
C PRO A 710 -3.30 -1.40 30.64
N PRO A 711 -2.68 -0.27 31.00
CA PRO A 711 -1.76 -0.20 32.14
C PRO A 711 -2.54 -0.17 33.46
N ASN A 712 -2.80 -1.34 34.04
CA ASN A 712 -3.22 -1.42 35.44
C ASN A 712 -2.00 -1.30 36.37
N PRO A 713 -2.11 -0.59 37.51
CA PRO A 713 -1.03 -0.52 38.50
C PRO A 713 -0.72 -1.90 39.10
N PRO A 714 0.48 -2.09 39.69
CA PRO A 714 0.82 -3.35 40.33
C PRO A 714 -0.19 -3.68 41.44
N LYS A 715 -0.71 -4.92 41.43
CA LYS A 715 -1.46 -5.44 42.57
C LYS A 715 -0.50 -5.59 43.77
N PRO A 716 -0.96 -5.34 45.02
CA PRO A 716 -0.18 -5.65 46.21
C PRO A 716 0.20 -7.14 46.26
N ASP A 717 1.39 -7.44 46.76
CA ASP A 717 1.86 -8.80 46.96
C ASP A 717 0.95 -9.56 47.95
N GLY A 718 0.57 -10.79 47.61
CA GLY A 718 -0.30 -11.58 48.50
C GLY A 718 -1.17 -12.68 47.88
N ALA A 719 -0.80 -13.28 46.75
CA ALA A 719 -1.46 -14.50 46.25
C ALA A 719 -0.45 -15.41 45.53
N ALA A 720 -0.26 -16.63 46.02
CA ALA A 720 0.60 -17.61 45.38
C ALA A 720 -0.07 -18.18 44.12
N SER A 721 0.68 -18.27 43.02
CA SER A 721 0.23 -18.89 41.78
C SER A 721 0.68 -20.35 41.71
N GLU A 722 -0.25 -21.29 41.89
CA GLU A 722 -0.02 -22.68 41.50
C GLU A 722 0.04 -22.81 39.96
N PRO A 723 0.89 -23.70 39.41
CA PRO A 723 0.92 -23.97 37.98
C PRO A 723 -0.28 -24.87 37.59
N PRO A 724 -1.03 -24.54 36.52
CA PRO A 724 -2.11 -25.41 36.05
C PRO A 724 -1.54 -26.75 35.56
N SER A 725 -1.98 -27.83 36.18
CA SER A 725 -1.55 -29.20 35.86
C SER A 725 -2.03 -29.65 34.49
N ALA A 726 -1.19 -30.42 33.79
CA ALA A 726 -1.54 -31.01 32.51
C ALA A 726 -2.34 -32.32 32.68
N ASP A 727 -3.64 -32.22 32.93
CA ASP A 727 -4.61 -33.15 32.34
C ASP A 727 -6.01 -32.50 32.21
N ALA A 728 -6.72 -32.82 31.13
CA ALA A 728 -8.04 -32.25 30.83
C ALA A 728 -8.83 -33.13 29.84
N GLY A 729 -9.37 -34.24 30.37
CA GLY A 729 -10.62 -34.87 29.94
C GLY A 729 -10.87 -35.09 28.44
N VAL A 730 -10.83 -36.35 28.01
CA VAL A 730 -11.49 -36.77 26.77
C VAL A 730 -12.98 -36.46 26.88
N VAL A 731 -13.48 -35.60 26.00
CA VAL A 731 -14.93 -35.43 25.79
C VAL A 731 -15.36 -36.45 24.74
N GLU A 732 -16.18 -37.43 25.14
CA GLU A 732 -16.77 -38.40 24.22
C GLU A 732 -17.71 -37.70 23.23
N MET A 733 -17.59 -38.04 21.95
CA MET A 733 -18.57 -37.63 20.94
C MET A 733 -19.71 -38.66 20.91
N PRO A 734 -20.99 -38.24 20.93
CA PRO A 734 -22.11 -39.16 20.74
C PRO A 734 -22.08 -39.75 19.32
N ALA A 735 -22.64 -40.96 19.18
CA ALA A 735 -22.57 -41.72 17.94
C ALA A 735 -23.30 -41.05 16.76
N GLU A 736 -22.73 -41.25 15.57
CA GLU A 736 -23.20 -40.72 14.29
C GLU A 736 -24.46 -41.48 13.83
N GLN A 737 -25.56 -40.76 13.59
CA GLN A 737 -26.76 -41.32 12.96
C GLN A 737 -26.69 -41.13 11.44
N GLU A 738 -27.09 -42.15 10.68
CA GLU A 738 -27.07 -42.10 9.21
C GLU A 738 -28.00 -41.00 8.66
N PRO A 739 -27.59 -40.27 7.61
CA PRO A 739 -28.42 -39.22 7.02
C PRO A 739 -29.59 -39.83 6.22
N PRO A 740 -30.82 -39.28 6.33
CA PRO A 740 -31.97 -39.75 5.57
C PRO A 740 -31.86 -39.44 4.07
N GLU A 741 -32.64 -40.17 3.29
CA GLU A 741 -32.65 -40.18 1.82
C GLU A 741 -33.02 -38.82 1.18
N GLN A 742 -32.58 -38.60 -0.06
CA GLN A 742 -32.68 -37.30 -0.75
C GLN A 742 -34.13 -36.94 -1.16
N THR A 743 -34.89 -36.32 -0.25
CA THR A 743 -36.12 -35.61 -0.60
C THR A 743 -35.84 -34.31 -1.35
N GLN A 744 -36.65 -34.01 -2.37
CA GLN A 744 -36.47 -32.87 -3.27
C GLN A 744 -36.46 -31.51 -2.53
N VAL A 745 -35.60 -30.59 -2.97
CA VAL A 745 -35.51 -29.22 -2.45
C VAL A 745 -36.79 -28.44 -2.82
N PRO A 746 -37.53 -27.87 -1.86
CA PRO A 746 -38.69 -27.01 -2.15
C PRO A 746 -38.31 -25.76 -2.95
N GLU A 747 -39.26 -25.24 -3.73
CA GLU A 747 -39.09 -23.99 -4.48
C GLU A 747 -38.77 -22.81 -3.51
N PRO A 748 -37.78 -21.95 -3.82
CA PRO A 748 -37.38 -20.89 -2.91
C PRO A 748 -38.49 -19.84 -2.70
N PRO A 749 -38.61 -19.27 -1.50
CA PRO A 749 -39.63 -18.27 -1.21
C PRO A 749 -39.46 -17.02 -2.11
N PRO A 750 -40.56 -16.30 -2.42
CA PRO A 750 -40.52 -15.13 -3.29
C PRO A 750 -39.66 -14.01 -2.71
N VAL A 751 -39.22 -13.11 -3.61
CA VAL A 751 -38.35 -11.95 -3.30
C VAL A 751 -38.90 -11.17 -2.11
N ASN A 752 -38.00 -10.79 -1.18
CA ASN A 752 -38.34 -9.97 -0.01
C ASN A 752 -39.07 -8.69 -0.44
N SER A 753 -40.36 -8.61 -0.14
CA SER A 753 -41.30 -7.59 -0.65
C SER A 753 -41.01 -6.16 -0.17
N LEU A 754 -40.00 -5.99 0.69
CA LEU A 754 -39.52 -4.71 1.19
C LEU A 754 -38.40 -4.10 0.32
N ILE A 755 -37.80 -4.87 -0.60
CA ILE A 755 -36.64 -4.43 -1.39
C ILE A 755 -37.05 -4.10 -2.82
N LYS A 756 -37.02 -2.80 -3.15
CA LYS A 756 -37.22 -2.27 -4.50
C LYS A 756 -35.90 -2.18 -5.25
N VAL A 757 -35.94 -2.43 -6.56
CA VAL A 757 -34.76 -2.45 -7.43
C VAL A 757 -35.01 -1.61 -8.68
N GLU A 758 -34.04 -0.76 -9.05
CA GLU A 758 -34.00 -0.05 -10.34
C GLU A 758 -32.68 -0.37 -11.04
N ILE A 759 -32.73 -0.75 -12.33
CA ILE A 759 -31.55 -1.11 -13.12
C ILE A 759 -31.37 -0.08 -14.24
N LYS A 760 -30.19 0.56 -14.29
CA LYS A 760 -29.80 1.52 -15.34
C LYS A 760 -28.56 1.02 -16.06
N THR A 761 -28.68 0.73 -17.35
CA THR A 761 -27.51 0.47 -18.20
C THR A 761 -26.74 1.76 -18.40
N GLN A 762 -25.53 1.82 -17.84
CA GLN A 762 -24.61 2.96 -17.89
C GLN A 762 -23.92 3.06 -19.25
N SER A 763 -23.60 1.91 -19.84
CA SER A 763 -22.99 1.82 -21.17
C SER A 763 -23.26 0.45 -21.78
N LYS A 764 -23.30 0.39 -23.12
CA LYS A 764 -23.45 -0.84 -23.89
C LYS A 764 -22.65 -0.71 -25.18
N TRP A 765 -21.95 -1.78 -25.55
CA TRP A 765 -21.16 -1.92 -26.78
C TRP A 765 -21.46 -3.29 -27.42
N GLU A 766 -20.85 -3.58 -28.57
CA GLU A 766 -21.16 -4.79 -29.37
C GLU A 766 -20.91 -6.10 -28.63
N THR A 767 -19.95 -6.13 -27.69
CA THR A 767 -19.51 -7.32 -26.96
C THR A 767 -19.73 -7.23 -25.45
N GLY A 768 -20.54 -6.30 -24.95
CA GLY A 768 -20.73 -6.15 -23.51
C GLY A 768 -21.51 -4.91 -23.08
N TYR A 769 -21.72 -4.78 -21.77
CA TYR A 769 -22.44 -3.67 -21.14
C TYR A 769 -22.05 -3.50 -19.67
N CYS A 770 -22.33 -2.32 -19.12
CA CYS A 770 -22.25 -2.03 -17.69
C CYS A 770 -23.63 -1.60 -17.16
N ASN A 771 -24.10 -2.24 -16.08
CA ASN A 771 -25.33 -1.87 -15.37
C ASN A 771 -24.98 -1.30 -13.99
N GLN A 772 -25.59 -0.17 -13.65
CA GLN A 772 -25.71 0.35 -12.29
C GLN A 772 -27.09 -0.04 -11.74
N ILE A 773 -27.14 -0.53 -10.52
CA ILE A 773 -28.33 -1.09 -9.88
C ILE A 773 -28.53 -0.38 -8.55
N PHE A 774 -29.70 0.21 -8.39
CA PHE A 774 -30.15 0.88 -7.17
C PHE A 774 -31.03 -0.09 -6.39
N VAL A 775 -30.81 -0.16 -5.09
CA VAL A 775 -31.52 -1.06 -4.17
C VAL A 775 -32.04 -0.23 -3.00
N THR A 776 -33.36 -0.17 -2.85
CA THR A 776 -34.05 0.65 -1.84
C THR A 776 -34.84 -0.25 -0.90
N ASN A 777 -34.74 0.00 0.40
CA ASN A 777 -35.66 -0.60 1.38
C ASN A 777 -36.92 0.26 1.50
N ASP A 778 -37.97 -0.11 0.76
CA ASP A 778 -39.31 0.49 0.85
C ASP A 778 -40.10 -0.02 2.08
N GLY A 779 -39.49 -0.87 2.92
CA GLY A 779 -40.04 -1.39 4.16
C GLY A 779 -39.97 -0.44 5.36
N LYS A 780 -40.52 -0.89 6.50
CA LYS A 780 -40.64 -0.12 7.75
C LYS A 780 -39.63 -0.49 8.85
N VAL A 781 -38.73 -1.43 8.57
CA VAL A 781 -37.65 -1.87 9.48
C VAL A 781 -36.34 -2.01 8.71
N ASP A 782 -35.21 -1.97 9.40
CA ASP A 782 -33.89 -2.23 8.82
C ASP A 782 -33.86 -3.66 8.22
N ALA A 783 -33.37 -3.80 6.99
CA ALA A 783 -33.39 -5.07 6.24
C ALA A 783 -32.06 -5.32 5.51
N ASP A 784 -31.55 -6.55 5.60
CA ASP A 784 -30.46 -7.01 4.74
C ASP A 784 -30.96 -7.22 3.31
N TRP A 785 -30.28 -6.65 2.32
CA TRP A 785 -30.69 -6.79 0.92
C TRP A 785 -29.98 -7.95 0.20
N SER A 786 -30.78 -8.71 -0.54
CA SER A 786 -30.30 -9.61 -1.58
C SER A 786 -31.31 -9.64 -2.71
N ILE A 787 -30.83 -9.58 -3.95
CA ILE A 787 -31.65 -9.50 -5.15
C ILE A 787 -31.14 -10.46 -6.22
N ARG A 788 -32.03 -10.96 -7.08
CA ARG A 788 -31.68 -11.86 -8.19
C ARG A 788 -31.89 -11.14 -9.50
N VAL A 789 -30.83 -11.01 -10.30
CA VAL A 789 -30.81 -10.22 -11.53
C VAL A 789 -30.33 -11.10 -12.67
N LYS A 790 -31.04 -11.07 -13.81
CA LYS A 790 -30.59 -11.76 -15.02
C LYS A 790 -29.36 -11.04 -15.58
N VAL A 791 -28.32 -11.81 -15.89
CA VAL A 791 -27.10 -11.31 -16.51
C VAL A 791 -26.89 -12.08 -17.80
N ASP A 792 -27.14 -11.42 -18.93
CA ASP A 792 -26.70 -11.91 -20.22
C ASP A 792 -25.17 -11.74 -20.31
N GLY A 793 -24.45 -12.77 -20.75
CA GLY A 793 -22.98 -12.75 -20.79
C GLY A 793 -22.29 -13.06 -19.45
N LYS A 794 -20.98 -12.82 -19.40
CA LYS A 794 -20.09 -13.12 -18.25
C LYS A 794 -19.60 -11.85 -17.58
N VAL A 795 -19.97 -11.66 -16.30
CA VAL A 795 -19.45 -10.57 -15.46
C VAL A 795 -17.92 -10.61 -15.40
N LYS A 796 -17.30 -9.47 -15.71
CA LYS A 796 -15.85 -9.22 -15.58
C LYS A 796 -15.52 -8.33 -14.37
N GLN A 797 -16.42 -7.41 -14.05
CA GLN A 797 -16.24 -6.42 -12.99
C GLN A 797 -17.52 -6.28 -12.18
N LEU A 798 -17.38 -6.15 -10.86
CA LEU A 798 -18.47 -5.98 -9.89
C LEU A 798 -17.94 -5.04 -8.78
N TRP A 799 -18.73 -4.04 -8.41
CA TRP A 799 -18.44 -3.12 -7.31
C TRP A 799 -19.62 -3.02 -6.34
N ASN A 800 -19.33 -2.69 -5.08
CA ASN A 800 -20.27 -2.48 -3.96
C ASN A 800 -21.22 -3.66 -3.62
N ALA A 801 -20.98 -4.86 -4.15
CA ALA A 801 -21.76 -6.06 -3.88
C ALA A 801 -20.91 -7.32 -4.00
N VAL A 802 -21.40 -8.43 -3.44
CA VAL A 802 -20.95 -9.80 -3.79
C VAL A 802 -21.99 -10.46 -4.67
N SER A 803 -21.58 -11.43 -5.49
CA SER A 803 -22.46 -12.17 -6.41
C SER A 803 -22.24 -13.67 -6.34
N GLN A 804 -23.33 -14.45 -6.36
CA GLN A 804 -23.31 -15.90 -6.50
C GLN A 804 -24.16 -16.37 -7.69
N PRO A 805 -23.80 -17.46 -8.39
CA PRO A 805 -24.65 -18.06 -9.42
C PRO A 805 -26.03 -18.45 -8.86
N SER A 806 -27.09 -18.17 -9.60
CA SER A 806 -28.49 -18.39 -9.17
C SER A 806 -29.33 -19.05 -10.26
N GLY A 807 -28.71 -19.93 -11.07
CA GLY A 807 -29.34 -20.70 -12.14
C GLY A 807 -29.81 -19.89 -13.35
N ALA A 808 -30.00 -20.55 -14.51
CA ALA A 808 -30.67 -20.00 -15.70
C ALA A 808 -30.23 -18.60 -16.18
N GLY A 809 -28.94 -18.25 -16.05
CA GLY A 809 -28.42 -16.92 -16.42
C GLY A 809 -28.70 -15.81 -15.40
N TYR A 810 -29.12 -16.14 -14.18
CA TYR A 810 -29.25 -15.20 -13.07
C TYR A 810 -28.05 -15.25 -12.13
N LEU A 811 -27.62 -14.07 -11.69
CA LEU A 811 -26.78 -13.91 -10.51
C LEU A 811 -27.62 -13.36 -9.35
N GLN A 812 -27.35 -13.86 -8.16
CA GLN A 812 -27.87 -13.28 -6.93
C GLN A 812 -26.81 -12.36 -6.33
N PHE A 813 -27.16 -11.10 -6.13
CA PHE A 813 -26.33 -10.07 -5.55
C PHE A 813 -26.76 -9.79 -4.11
N SER A 814 -25.81 -9.40 -3.27
CA SER A 814 -26.06 -8.93 -1.90
C SER A 814 -24.97 -7.98 -1.43
N GLY A 815 -25.26 -7.21 -0.37
CA GLY A 815 -24.34 -6.18 0.11
C GLY A 815 -23.07 -6.71 0.75
N VAL A 816 -22.00 -5.95 0.58
CA VAL A 816 -20.74 -6.10 1.32
C VAL A 816 -20.89 -5.56 2.75
N HIS A 817 -19.91 -5.83 3.61
CA HIS A 817 -19.98 -5.58 5.06
C HIS A 817 -20.38 -4.16 5.51
N TRP A 818 -20.27 -3.14 4.65
CA TRP A 818 -20.65 -1.75 4.95
C TRP A 818 -21.98 -1.30 4.33
N ASN A 819 -22.60 -2.07 3.41
CA ASN A 819 -23.90 -1.76 2.82
C ASN A 819 -24.90 -2.93 2.84
N LYS A 820 -24.62 -4.00 3.59
CA LYS A 820 -25.48 -5.20 3.70
C LYS A 820 -26.91 -4.87 4.16
N THR A 821 -27.02 -4.05 5.20
CA THR A 821 -28.28 -3.67 5.85
C THR A 821 -28.70 -2.26 5.43
N LEU A 822 -29.98 -2.09 5.08
CA LEU A 822 -30.59 -0.83 4.66
C LEU A 822 -31.68 -0.41 5.64
N LYS A 823 -31.68 0.86 6.04
CA LYS A 823 -32.77 1.47 6.82
C LYS A 823 -34.02 1.73 5.96
N PRO A 824 -35.20 1.91 6.56
CA PRO A 824 -36.39 2.38 5.85
C PRO A 824 -36.12 3.62 4.99
N GLY A 825 -36.50 3.57 3.71
CA GLY A 825 -36.25 4.62 2.72
C GLY A 825 -34.80 4.77 2.26
N GLN A 826 -33.86 3.96 2.76
CA GLN A 826 -32.46 4.02 2.34
C GLN A 826 -32.27 3.32 0.99
N THR A 827 -31.66 4.05 0.05
CA THR A 827 -31.16 3.53 -1.21
C THR A 827 -29.64 3.34 -1.13
N ILE A 828 -29.13 2.24 -1.67
CA ILE A 828 -27.72 2.10 -2.08
C ILE A 828 -27.63 1.86 -3.58
N ASN A 829 -26.41 1.91 -4.11
CA ASN A 829 -26.13 1.46 -5.46
C ASN A 829 -24.92 0.51 -5.50
N PHE A 830 -25.00 -0.43 -6.44
CA PHE A 830 -23.91 -1.30 -6.85
C PHE A 830 -23.93 -1.42 -8.38
N GLY A 831 -22.94 -2.08 -8.97
CA GLY A 831 -22.98 -2.29 -10.42
C GLY A 831 -22.00 -3.33 -10.90
N PHE A 832 -22.18 -3.73 -12.15
CA PHE A 832 -21.34 -4.72 -12.82
C PHE A 832 -21.14 -4.38 -14.29
N CYS A 833 -20.05 -4.90 -14.87
CA CYS A 833 -19.85 -4.97 -16.31
C CYS A 833 -19.70 -6.43 -16.75
N ALA A 834 -20.38 -6.80 -17.84
CA ALA A 834 -20.38 -8.14 -18.41
C ALA A 834 -20.04 -8.09 -19.91
N ASP A 835 -19.25 -9.06 -20.36
CA ASP A 835 -19.03 -9.33 -21.78
C ASP A 835 -20.10 -10.31 -22.27
N LEU A 836 -20.73 -10.05 -23.43
CA LEU A 836 -21.81 -10.87 -24.00
C LEU A 836 -21.30 -12.22 -24.54
#